data_AF-A0A6C0B0A9-F1
#
_entry.id   AF-A0A6C0B0A9-F1
#
_cell.length_a   1.000
_cell.length_b   1.000
_cell.length_c   1.000
_cell.angle_alpha   90.00
_cell.angle_beta   90.00
_cell.angle_gamma   90.00
#
_symmetry.space_group_name_H-M   'P 1'
#
loop_
_entity.id
_entity.type
_entity.pdbx_description
1 polymer ?
#
loop_
_entity_poly.entity_id
_entity_poly.type
_entity_poly.pdbx_seq_one_letter_code
_entity_poly.pdbx_strand_id
1 'polypeptide(L)'
;MDLTQRKLIKSEWESIEIPLQKEEIEVLQLIILGVQNVNIKTNKAISLLSYLKVENNAEMEDYLYMKYFDAKIKAMKTAVNVESLLDMDVNSRPKIKKADIIRLERNDISKIPLVYELVLIDTIEKILIYRKKGTNEWLKHYFTLHKLHKNSVYNLNKHIVYLITRVLAAFEDEIDLKSMISKSVTYIEKNEMLLKYSDMMLYEHQKEMFTIMKNPLFGQRLESFQEDPARLLPTSTPKLVLLIAPTGTGKTLTPIGLSEQYRVIFVCAARHVGLALAKSAISIGKKIAFAFGCASADDIRLHYFSAKEYKKHKKSGGIGKVDNSVGDKVEIMICDVRSYLCAMFYMLAFNPAENIVTFWDEPTITMDQESHDLHPFINKNWRENLIPNIVLSSATLPKLHELTDSISYFREKFAGAQVHNIVSHDCKKSIPIINKHGYIVLPHILSENYDTILEIARHCRENLTLLRYFDLDEVIKFILFIEDNNYYTSANSKIERNFASLDDITMQNIKLHYLRLLEKIQPENWQTIYNTFMVMRQKRILPNASIDEKGNSLRKIASVGPGSMVASARNEGKPLIKTVSEQPVAPVSQQEQCAIFITTKDAYTLTDGPTIFLAEDVEKIAKFCIQQANIPVKAMESIVEKIEFNNNLNERIEQLEMELETLEERNASKVIEADGGGNYGGKSYSKKSDSKQKSSSTNEENDYDQNKSVGRIHQQLEVLRSSIKTTELNETFVPNKLLHQKKWAQTQETTSSFTSNIDETIIIEIMMLKNVENSWKVLLLMGVGVFTNHPNIAYTEIMKKLADTQKLYMIIASSDYIYGTNYQFCHGYLSKDLLLTQEKMIQALGRIGRNHIQQTYSIRLRDDEQIKKLFYREEDKPEVRNMNRLFSGEVI
;
A
#
# COMPACT_ATOMS: atom_id res chain seq x y z
N MET A 1 9.58 -17.85 1.66
CA MET A 1 8.40 -17.40 2.45
C MET A 1 7.83 -18.63 3.18
N ASP A 2 7.50 -18.57 4.47
CA ASP A 2 6.77 -19.68 5.12
C ASP A 2 5.28 -19.64 4.72
N LEU A 3 4.91 -20.47 3.74
CA LEU A 3 3.53 -20.65 3.27
C LEU A 3 2.82 -21.79 4.01
N THR A 4 3.46 -22.41 5.02
CA THR A 4 2.84 -23.41 5.88
C THR A 4 2.03 -22.72 6.97
N GLN A 5 0.73 -22.58 6.74
CA GLN A 5 -0.13 -21.86 7.66
C GLN A 5 -0.61 -22.77 8.81
N ARG A 6 -0.52 -22.25 10.04
CA ARG A 6 -1.02 -22.87 11.27
C ARG A 6 -2.35 -22.25 11.69
N LYS A 7 -3.01 -22.80 12.71
CA LYS A 7 -4.19 -22.17 13.34
C LYS A 7 -3.86 -20.79 13.92
N LEU A 8 -4.87 -19.94 14.08
CA LEU A 8 -4.73 -18.58 14.62
C LEU A 8 -4.24 -18.58 16.07
N ILE A 9 -3.31 -17.69 16.37
CA ILE A 9 -2.81 -17.43 17.73
C ILE A 9 -3.76 -16.43 18.41
N LYS A 10 -3.80 -16.46 19.75
CA LYS A 10 -4.61 -15.52 20.55
C LYS A 10 -4.35 -14.05 20.20
N SER A 11 -3.08 -13.64 20.05
CA SER A 11 -2.71 -12.26 19.69
C SER A 11 -3.28 -11.83 18.33
N GLU A 12 -3.30 -12.73 17.35
CA GLU A 12 -3.87 -12.46 16.03
C GLU A 12 -5.39 -12.34 16.10
N TRP A 13 -6.04 -13.20 16.90
CA TRP A 13 -7.48 -13.11 17.16
C TRP A 13 -7.86 -11.77 17.81
N GLU A 14 -7.09 -11.33 18.81
CA GLU A 14 -7.32 -10.03 19.45
C GLU A 14 -7.06 -8.86 18.47
N SER A 15 -6.07 -8.98 17.58
CA SER A 15 -5.72 -7.93 16.62
C SER A 15 -6.82 -7.62 15.59
N ILE A 16 -7.59 -8.64 15.19
CA ILE A 16 -8.68 -8.49 14.21
C ILE A 16 -9.95 -7.91 14.84
N GLU A 17 -10.07 -7.93 16.18
CA GLU A 17 -11.19 -7.35 16.92
C GLU A 17 -11.03 -5.84 17.14
N ILE A 18 -9.85 -5.27 16.86
CA ILE A 18 -9.60 -3.82 16.95
C ILE A 18 -10.39 -3.10 15.84
N PRO A 19 -11.31 -2.18 16.18
CA PRO A 19 -12.09 -1.45 15.18
C PRO A 19 -11.23 -0.62 14.23
N LEU A 20 -11.65 -0.55 12.97
CA LEU A 20 -11.03 0.33 11.98
C LEU A 20 -11.38 1.81 12.20
N GLN A 21 -10.61 2.68 11.55
CA GLN A 21 -10.88 4.13 11.56
C GLN A 21 -12.18 4.45 10.80
N LYS A 22 -12.81 5.58 11.15
CA LYS A 22 -14.10 5.96 10.56
C LYS A 22 -14.02 6.13 9.04
N GLU A 23 -12.92 6.66 8.53
CA GLU A 23 -12.68 6.86 7.11
C GLU A 23 -12.63 5.54 6.34
N GLU A 24 -12.05 4.49 6.93
CA GLU A 24 -12.01 3.16 6.33
C GLU A 24 -13.40 2.52 6.34
N ILE A 25 -14.16 2.70 7.43
CA ILE A 25 -15.56 2.23 7.52
C ILE A 25 -16.42 2.89 6.43
N GLU A 26 -16.25 4.19 6.15
CA GLU A 26 -16.94 4.88 5.05
C GLU A 26 -16.65 4.25 3.68
N VAL A 27 -15.40 3.83 3.43
CA VAL A 27 -15.01 3.11 2.20
C VAL A 27 -15.67 1.73 2.14
N LEU A 28 -15.71 0.99 3.24
CA LEU A 28 -16.38 -0.32 3.29
C LEU A 28 -17.88 -0.20 3.06
N GLN A 29 -18.53 0.82 3.61
CA GLN A 29 -19.95 1.11 3.37
C GLN A 29 -20.21 1.46 1.90
N LEU A 30 -19.32 2.24 1.26
CA LEU A 30 -19.40 2.52 -0.17
C LEU A 30 -19.34 1.24 -1.01
N ILE A 31 -18.45 0.30 -0.66
CA ILE A 31 -18.32 -1.00 -1.34
C ILE A 31 -19.62 -1.81 -1.24
N ILE A 32 -20.22 -1.88 -0.06
CA ILE A 32 -21.49 -2.60 0.19
C ILE A 32 -22.64 -1.99 -0.61
N LEU A 33 -22.85 -0.67 -0.49
CA LEU A 33 -23.90 0.04 -1.21
C LEU A 33 -23.69 0.00 -2.73
N GLY A 34 -22.42 -0.08 -3.14
CA GLY A 34 -21.97 -0.21 -4.52
C GLY A 34 -22.47 -1.45 -5.25
N VAL A 35 -22.83 -2.51 -4.54
CA VAL A 35 -23.38 -3.74 -5.13
C VAL A 35 -24.76 -3.48 -5.74
N GLN A 36 -25.57 -2.65 -5.08
CA GLN A 36 -26.90 -2.26 -5.58
C GLN A 36 -26.80 -1.16 -6.64
N ASN A 37 -25.93 -0.18 -6.40
CA ASN A 37 -25.68 0.92 -7.34
C ASN A 37 -24.17 1.13 -7.58
N VAL A 38 -23.67 0.56 -8.67
CA VAL A 38 -22.24 0.64 -9.03
C VAL A 38 -21.76 2.06 -9.33
N ASN A 39 -22.67 2.98 -9.63
CA ASN A 39 -22.38 4.39 -9.91
C ASN A 39 -22.58 5.29 -8.69
N ILE A 40 -22.67 4.71 -7.49
CA ILE A 40 -22.75 5.48 -6.25
C ILE A 40 -21.53 6.41 -6.11
N LYS A 41 -21.83 7.66 -5.76
CA LYS A 41 -20.83 8.69 -5.46
C LYS A 41 -21.19 9.32 -4.12
N THR A 42 -20.21 9.48 -3.25
CA THR A 42 -20.37 10.17 -1.98
C THR A 42 -19.27 11.21 -1.83
N ASN A 43 -19.60 12.39 -1.33
CA ASN A 43 -18.63 13.45 -1.10
C ASN A 43 -18.58 13.81 0.38
N LYS A 44 -17.37 14.01 0.92
CA LYS A 44 -17.18 14.42 2.32
C LYS A 44 -17.47 15.91 2.54
N ALA A 45 -17.46 16.71 1.48
CA ALA A 45 -17.78 18.11 1.53
C ALA A 45 -19.27 18.31 1.84
N ILE A 46 -19.55 19.29 2.70
CA ILE A 46 -20.90 19.59 3.15
C ILE A 46 -21.28 20.97 2.59
N SER A 47 -22.45 21.04 1.96
CA SER A 47 -23.06 22.31 1.55
C SER A 47 -23.67 23.05 2.74
N LEU A 48 -23.82 24.36 2.61
CA LEU A 48 -24.41 25.17 3.69
C LEU A 48 -25.80 24.68 4.11
N LEU A 49 -26.64 24.35 3.12
CA LEU A 49 -28.00 23.87 3.36
C LEU A 49 -27.99 22.53 4.12
N SER A 50 -27.11 21.60 3.71
CA SER A 50 -26.97 20.29 4.35
C SER A 50 -26.40 20.39 5.78
N TYR A 51 -25.49 21.33 6.02
CA TYR A 51 -24.97 21.61 7.36
C TYR A 51 -26.06 22.12 8.31
N LEU A 52 -26.88 23.08 7.84
CA LEU A 52 -27.94 23.69 8.62
C LEU A 52 -29.16 22.78 8.82
N LYS A 53 -29.28 21.69 8.03
CA LYS A 53 -30.40 20.73 8.06
C LYS A 53 -31.77 21.41 7.91
N VAL A 54 -31.84 22.40 7.03
CA VAL A 54 -33.06 23.14 6.70
C VAL A 54 -33.71 22.62 5.42
N GLU A 55 -34.98 22.95 5.21
CA GLU A 55 -35.73 22.53 4.02
C GLU A 55 -35.14 23.16 2.75
N ASN A 56 -34.95 22.37 1.70
CA ASN A 56 -34.46 22.86 0.42
C ASN A 56 -35.62 23.44 -0.41
N ASN A 57 -35.70 24.76 -0.48
CA ASN A 57 -36.62 25.49 -1.36
C ASN A 57 -35.98 26.79 -1.87
N ALA A 58 -36.52 27.33 -2.96
CA ALA A 58 -35.96 28.49 -3.64
C ALA A 58 -35.85 29.73 -2.74
N GLU A 59 -36.82 29.97 -1.85
CA GLU A 59 -36.83 31.11 -0.93
C GLU A 59 -35.70 30.98 0.13
N MET A 60 -35.47 29.76 0.62
CA MET A 60 -34.38 29.47 1.55
C MET A 60 -33.02 29.66 0.89
N GLU A 61 -32.85 29.19 -0.36
CA GLU A 61 -31.61 29.40 -1.12
C GLU A 61 -31.33 30.89 -1.35
N ASP A 62 -32.34 31.69 -1.70
CA ASP A 62 -32.20 33.14 -1.88
C ASP A 62 -31.74 33.80 -0.57
N TYR A 63 -32.35 33.43 0.56
CA TYR A 63 -31.97 33.97 1.86
C TYR A 63 -30.56 33.57 2.30
N LEU A 64 -30.21 32.29 2.15
CA LEU A 64 -28.87 31.80 2.52
C LEU A 64 -27.81 32.48 1.67
N TYR A 65 -28.07 32.73 0.38
CA TYR A 65 -27.18 33.48 -0.47
C TYR A 65 -26.97 34.91 0.05
N MET A 66 -28.07 35.64 0.31
CA MET A 66 -28.00 37.02 0.81
C MET A 66 -27.27 37.12 2.15
N LYS A 67 -27.50 36.15 3.05
CA LYS A 67 -26.92 36.18 4.40
C LYS A 67 -25.45 35.75 4.44
N TYR A 68 -25.06 34.76 3.64
CA TYR A 68 -23.74 34.11 3.79
C TYR A 68 -22.78 34.33 2.62
N PHE A 69 -23.25 34.64 1.41
CA PHE A 69 -22.41 34.71 0.21
C PHE A 69 -22.35 36.11 -0.43
N ASP A 70 -23.44 36.88 -0.37
CA ASP A 70 -23.58 38.17 -1.06
C ASP A 70 -22.49 39.19 -0.67
N ALA A 71 -22.17 39.32 0.63
CA ALA A 71 -21.13 40.23 1.09
C ALA A 71 -19.75 39.93 0.47
N LYS A 72 -19.40 38.63 0.34
CA LYS A 72 -18.14 38.19 -0.24
C LYS A 72 -18.11 38.40 -1.76
N ILE A 73 -19.22 38.12 -2.44
CA ILE A 73 -19.34 38.32 -3.89
C ILE A 73 -19.29 39.81 -4.24
N LYS A 74 -19.94 40.68 -3.44
CA LYS A 74 -19.85 42.14 -3.60
C LYS A 74 -18.44 42.65 -3.36
N ALA A 75 -17.74 42.19 -2.32
CA ALA A 75 -16.34 42.54 -2.10
C ALA A 75 -15.46 42.13 -3.29
N MET A 76 -15.69 40.95 -3.86
CA MET A 76 -15.00 40.44 -5.04
C MET A 76 -15.25 41.31 -6.30
N LYS A 77 -16.49 41.76 -6.52
CA LYS A 77 -16.85 42.68 -7.62
C LYS A 77 -16.00 43.95 -7.59
N THR A 78 -15.97 44.61 -6.44
CA THR A 78 -15.23 45.87 -6.25
C THR A 78 -13.72 45.67 -6.43
N ALA A 79 -13.18 44.53 -5.99
CA ALA A 79 -11.75 44.26 -6.07
C ALA A 79 -11.26 44.04 -7.51
N VAL A 80 -12.07 43.43 -8.38
CA VAL A 80 -11.62 42.94 -9.70
C VAL A 80 -12.25 43.69 -10.90
N ASN A 81 -13.23 44.57 -10.66
CA ASN A 81 -13.89 45.39 -11.70
C ASN A 81 -14.57 44.56 -12.81
N VAL A 82 -15.27 43.49 -12.42
CA VAL A 82 -16.01 42.54 -13.29
C VAL A 82 -17.46 42.45 -12.82
N GLU A 83 -18.15 43.59 -12.79
CA GLU A 83 -19.52 43.70 -12.25
C GLU A 83 -20.51 42.82 -13.01
N SER A 84 -20.52 42.92 -14.35
CA SER A 84 -21.48 42.20 -15.20
C SER A 84 -21.37 40.67 -15.12
N LEU A 85 -20.17 40.13 -14.86
CA LEU A 85 -19.93 38.68 -14.77
C LEU A 85 -20.47 38.08 -13.47
N LEU A 86 -20.42 38.84 -12.38
CA LEU A 86 -20.76 38.38 -11.03
C LEU A 86 -22.18 38.79 -10.60
N ASP A 87 -22.97 39.40 -11.49
CA ASP A 87 -24.36 39.76 -11.22
C ASP A 87 -25.26 38.54 -11.09
N MET A 88 -26.11 38.59 -10.06
CA MET A 88 -27.00 37.50 -9.65
C MET A 88 -28.41 38.05 -9.47
N ASP A 89 -29.39 37.39 -10.10
CA ASP A 89 -30.80 37.70 -9.90
C ASP A 89 -31.32 36.93 -8.68
N VAL A 90 -31.39 37.62 -7.54
CA VAL A 90 -31.80 37.05 -6.25
C VAL A 90 -33.01 37.81 -5.74
N ASN A 91 -34.03 37.08 -5.29
CA ASN A 91 -35.18 37.71 -4.65
C ASN A 91 -34.73 38.47 -3.40
N SER A 92 -34.91 39.79 -3.39
CA SER A 92 -34.46 40.68 -2.31
C SER A 92 -35.25 40.52 -1.01
N ARG A 93 -36.41 39.84 -1.02
CA ARG A 93 -37.28 39.62 0.15
C ARG A 93 -37.85 38.20 0.17
N PRO A 94 -37.02 37.16 0.38
CA PRO A 94 -37.51 35.80 0.47
C PRO A 94 -38.40 35.63 1.72
N LYS A 95 -39.57 35.01 1.57
CA LYS A 95 -40.47 34.71 2.70
C LYS A 95 -40.01 33.42 3.36
N ILE A 96 -39.62 33.47 4.64
CA ILE A 96 -39.18 32.27 5.38
C ILE A 96 -40.10 32.03 6.57
N LYS A 97 -40.39 30.77 6.83
CA LYS A 97 -41.15 30.34 8.01
C LYS A 97 -40.42 30.78 9.29
N LYS A 98 -41.16 31.33 10.27
CA LYS A 98 -40.58 31.77 11.56
C LYS A 98 -39.78 30.67 12.28
N ALA A 99 -40.19 29.41 12.15
CA ALA A 99 -39.49 28.27 12.73
C ALA A 99 -38.07 28.10 12.18
N ASP A 100 -37.86 28.35 10.89
CA ASP A 100 -36.54 28.23 10.26
C ASP A 100 -35.66 29.45 10.57
N ILE A 101 -36.24 30.64 10.71
CA ILE A 101 -35.52 31.83 11.18
C ILE A 101 -34.93 31.58 12.57
N ILE A 102 -35.72 31.02 13.51
CA ILE A 102 -35.25 30.68 14.86
C ILE A 102 -34.12 29.64 14.83
N ARG A 103 -34.18 28.65 13.92
CA ARG A 103 -33.09 27.67 13.73
C ARG A 103 -31.81 28.32 13.20
N LEU A 104 -31.94 29.26 12.27
CA LEU A 104 -30.84 30.00 11.66
C LEU A 104 -30.20 31.02 12.61
N GLU A 105 -30.96 31.57 13.56
CA GLU A 105 -30.45 32.45 14.62
C GLU A 105 -29.72 31.69 15.72
N ARG A 106 -30.08 30.43 15.98
CA ARG A 106 -29.35 29.56 16.92
C ARG A 106 -27.99 29.11 16.39
N ASN A 107 -27.82 29.06 15.07
CA ASN A 107 -26.55 28.73 14.43
C ASN A 107 -25.74 30.00 14.19
N ASP A 108 -24.83 30.29 15.12
CA ASP A 108 -23.91 31.42 15.01
C ASP A 108 -23.01 31.27 13.76
N ILE A 109 -22.87 32.35 12.98
CA ILE A 109 -22.08 32.40 11.74
C ILE A 109 -20.62 32.02 12.04
N SER A 110 -20.14 32.39 13.23
CA SER A 110 -18.80 32.08 13.74
C SER A 110 -18.54 30.57 13.93
N LYS A 111 -19.60 29.75 14.02
CA LYS A 111 -19.53 28.30 14.25
C LYS A 111 -19.77 27.46 13.00
N ILE A 112 -19.99 28.09 11.84
CA ILE A 112 -20.20 27.36 10.59
C ILE A 112 -18.82 26.94 10.04
N PRO A 113 -18.58 25.63 9.79
CA PRO A 113 -17.33 25.15 9.20
C PRO A 113 -17.20 25.64 7.77
N LEU A 114 -16.02 25.46 7.17
CA LEU A 114 -15.80 25.77 5.76
C LEU A 114 -16.70 24.88 4.87
N VAL A 115 -17.82 25.45 4.41
CA VAL A 115 -18.77 24.80 3.50
C VAL A 115 -18.26 24.80 2.06
N TYR A 116 -18.74 23.85 1.26
CA TYR A 116 -18.24 23.64 -0.10
C TYR A 116 -18.43 24.86 -1.01
N GLU A 117 -19.55 25.59 -0.88
CA GLU A 117 -19.81 26.80 -1.66
C GLU A 117 -18.74 27.88 -1.44
N LEU A 118 -18.26 28.06 -0.20
CA LEU A 118 -17.19 29.02 0.09
C LEU A 118 -15.88 28.64 -0.59
N VAL A 119 -15.58 27.34 -0.68
CA VAL A 119 -14.41 26.82 -1.39
C VAL A 119 -14.49 27.13 -2.89
N LEU A 120 -15.68 26.97 -3.48
CA LEU A 120 -15.92 27.30 -4.89
C LEU A 120 -15.77 28.81 -5.13
N ILE A 121 -16.34 29.64 -4.26
CA ILE A 121 -16.21 31.11 -4.32
C ILE A 121 -14.74 31.54 -4.18
N ASP A 122 -13.99 30.97 -3.22
CA ASP A 122 -12.55 31.22 -3.06
C ASP A 122 -11.75 30.86 -4.33
N THR A 123 -12.18 29.82 -5.03
CA THR A 123 -11.54 29.40 -6.27
C THR A 123 -11.84 30.39 -7.41
N ILE A 124 -13.07 30.88 -7.52
CA ILE A 124 -13.45 31.95 -8.45
C ILE A 124 -12.63 33.22 -8.17
N GLU A 125 -12.54 33.61 -6.89
CA GLU A 125 -11.78 34.79 -6.47
C GLU A 125 -10.33 34.72 -6.95
N LYS A 126 -9.68 33.56 -6.77
CA LYS A 126 -8.31 33.33 -7.26
C LYS A 126 -8.21 33.41 -8.77
N ILE A 127 -9.16 32.87 -9.53
CA ILE A 127 -9.18 33.00 -11.00
C ILE A 127 -9.14 34.47 -11.38
N LEU A 128 -10.06 35.27 -10.83
CA LEU A 128 -10.19 36.68 -11.17
C LEU A 128 -8.98 37.51 -10.73
N ILE A 129 -8.46 37.30 -9.52
CA ILE A 129 -7.28 38.01 -9.00
C ILE A 129 -6.04 37.72 -9.87
N TYR A 130 -5.75 36.46 -10.15
CA TYR A 130 -4.56 36.10 -10.93
C TYR A 130 -4.67 36.51 -12.40
N ARG A 131 -5.89 36.56 -12.94
CA ARG A 131 -6.13 37.10 -14.27
C ARG A 131 -5.90 38.61 -14.31
N LYS A 132 -6.40 39.37 -13.32
CA LYS A 132 -6.11 40.80 -13.17
C LYS A 132 -4.62 41.09 -13.04
N LYS A 133 -3.86 40.21 -12.37
CA LYS A 133 -2.39 40.27 -12.26
C LYS A 133 -1.65 39.87 -13.54
N GLY A 134 -2.33 39.32 -14.55
CA GLY A 134 -1.71 38.83 -15.78
C GLY A 134 -0.89 37.54 -15.62
N THR A 135 -1.08 36.79 -14.52
CA THR A 135 -0.31 35.58 -14.23
C THR A 135 -1.06 34.33 -14.69
N ASN A 136 -0.38 33.37 -15.33
CA ASN A 136 -0.97 32.10 -15.78
C ASN A 136 -1.40 31.14 -14.65
N GLU A 137 -1.34 31.56 -13.38
CA GLU A 137 -1.84 30.79 -12.24
C GLU A 137 -3.36 30.64 -12.24
N TRP A 138 -4.09 31.57 -12.85
CA TRP A 138 -5.56 31.49 -12.95
C TRP A 138 -6.01 30.22 -13.68
N LEU A 139 -5.23 29.73 -14.65
CA LEU A 139 -5.49 28.49 -15.39
C LEU A 139 -5.55 27.24 -14.47
N LYS A 140 -4.70 27.19 -13.43
CA LYS A 140 -4.74 26.14 -12.40
C LYS A 140 -6.08 26.15 -11.68
N HIS A 141 -6.53 27.35 -11.29
CA HIS A 141 -7.78 27.52 -10.54
C HIS A 141 -9.00 27.30 -11.42
N TYR A 142 -8.94 27.68 -12.70
CA TYR A 142 -9.95 27.37 -13.69
C TYR A 142 -10.12 25.87 -13.87
N PHE A 143 -9.01 25.15 -14.12
CA PHE A 143 -9.03 23.68 -14.21
C PHE A 143 -9.57 23.03 -12.93
N THR A 144 -9.13 23.53 -11.77
CA THR A 144 -9.65 23.10 -10.46
C THR A 144 -11.17 23.29 -10.38
N LEU A 145 -11.67 24.49 -10.70
CA LEU A 145 -13.09 24.82 -10.62
C LEU A 145 -13.94 23.96 -11.57
N HIS A 146 -13.47 23.77 -12.80
CA HIS A 146 -14.12 22.92 -13.81
C HIS A 146 -14.35 21.48 -13.30
N LYS A 147 -13.35 20.92 -12.60
CA LYS A 147 -13.46 19.58 -12.00
C LYS A 147 -14.32 19.59 -10.73
N LEU A 148 -14.12 20.55 -9.83
CA LEU A 148 -14.87 20.65 -8.56
C LEU A 148 -16.37 20.88 -8.76
N HIS A 149 -16.76 21.61 -9.80
CA HIS A 149 -18.16 21.84 -10.16
C HIS A 149 -18.93 20.54 -10.48
N LYS A 150 -18.22 19.49 -10.91
CA LYS A 150 -18.82 18.19 -11.29
C LYS A 150 -18.90 17.19 -10.14
N ASN A 151 -18.44 17.56 -8.95
CA ASN A 151 -18.52 16.71 -7.77
C ASN A 151 -19.97 16.58 -7.28
N SER A 152 -20.28 15.44 -6.67
CA SER A 152 -21.62 15.05 -6.24
C SER A 152 -21.94 15.58 -4.84
N VAL A 153 -21.90 16.90 -4.66
CA VAL A 153 -22.27 17.56 -3.40
C VAL A 153 -23.73 17.99 -3.45
N TYR A 154 -24.55 17.46 -2.53
CA TYR A 154 -25.99 17.71 -2.51
C TYR A 154 -26.34 19.09 -1.97
N ASN A 155 -27.49 19.63 -2.43
CA ASN A 155 -28.08 20.90 -1.94
C ASN A 155 -27.13 22.10 -2.01
N LEU A 156 -26.31 22.18 -3.06
CA LEU A 156 -25.57 23.41 -3.34
C LEU A 156 -26.53 24.52 -3.70
N ASN A 157 -26.27 25.71 -3.19
CA ASN A 157 -27.09 26.88 -3.49
C ASN A 157 -27.10 27.17 -5.01
N LYS A 158 -28.28 27.20 -5.62
CA LYS A 158 -28.48 27.43 -7.06
C LYS A 158 -27.74 28.65 -7.60
N HIS A 159 -27.63 29.71 -6.80
CA HIS A 159 -26.98 30.97 -7.21
C HIS A 159 -25.47 30.80 -7.38
N ILE A 160 -24.85 30.01 -6.51
CA ILE A 160 -23.42 29.72 -6.62
C ILE A 160 -23.14 28.81 -7.81
N VAL A 161 -23.99 27.81 -8.06
CA VAL A 161 -23.89 26.94 -9.25
C VAL A 161 -24.00 27.74 -10.54
N TYR A 162 -24.99 28.64 -10.62
CA TYR A 162 -25.17 29.53 -11.76
C TYR A 162 -23.95 30.44 -11.97
N LEU A 163 -23.43 31.03 -10.89
CA LEU A 163 -22.23 31.86 -10.93
C LEU A 163 -21.02 31.10 -11.50
N ILE A 164 -20.78 29.87 -11.02
CA ILE A 164 -19.68 29.02 -11.51
C ILE A 164 -19.83 28.76 -13.01
N THR A 165 -21.03 28.38 -13.45
CA THR A 165 -21.31 28.08 -14.86
C THR A 165 -21.03 29.29 -15.75
N ARG A 166 -21.43 30.50 -15.32
CA ARG A 166 -21.14 31.75 -16.04
C ARG A 166 -19.65 32.05 -16.11
N VAL A 167 -18.92 31.88 -15.00
CA VAL A 167 -17.47 32.13 -14.94
C VAL A 167 -16.71 31.16 -15.83
N LEU A 168 -17.08 29.87 -15.84
CA LEU A 168 -16.47 28.88 -16.71
C LEU A 168 -16.72 29.21 -18.19
N ALA A 169 -17.99 29.42 -18.58
CA ALA A 169 -18.35 29.75 -19.95
C ALA A 169 -17.68 31.05 -20.46
N ALA A 170 -17.53 32.06 -19.60
CA ALA A 170 -16.93 33.34 -19.98
C ALA A 170 -15.44 33.25 -20.36
N PHE A 171 -14.72 32.22 -19.90
CA PHE A 171 -13.28 32.07 -20.14
C PHE A 171 -12.93 30.80 -20.93
N GLU A 172 -13.93 30.03 -21.38
CA GLU A 172 -13.73 28.75 -22.07
C GLU A 172 -12.92 28.91 -23.36
N ASP A 173 -13.20 29.95 -24.15
CA ASP A 173 -12.50 30.23 -25.42
C ASP A 173 -11.02 30.64 -25.23
N GLU A 174 -10.62 31.04 -24.02
CA GLU A 174 -9.23 31.40 -23.69
C GLU A 174 -8.38 30.19 -23.27
N ILE A 175 -8.99 29.00 -23.18
CA ILE A 175 -8.35 27.78 -22.70
C ILE A 175 -7.69 27.03 -23.87
N ASP A 176 -6.37 27.06 -23.90
CA ASP A 176 -5.58 26.19 -24.78
C ASP A 176 -5.30 24.83 -24.11
N LEU A 177 -5.76 23.74 -24.75
CA LEU A 177 -5.57 22.37 -24.26
C LEU A 177 -4.08 21.97 -24.23
N LYS A 178 -3.27 22.45 -25.18
CA LYS A 178 -1.84 22.15 -25.21
C LYS A 178 -1.13 22.75 -23.98
N SER A 179 -1.44 24.01 -23.66
CA SER A 179 -0.99 24.68 -22.44
C SER A 179 -1.44 23.95 -21.18
N MET A 180 -2.68 23.44 -21.14
CA MET A 180 -3.18 22.63 -20.01
C MET A 180 -2.41 21.32 -19.82
N ILE A 181 -2.14 20.61 -20.92
CA ILE A 181 -1.32 19.38 -20.89
C ILE A 181 0.09 19.70 -20.41
N SER A 182 0.70 20.80 -20.88
CA SER A 182 2.06 21.19 -20.48
C SER A 182 2.24 21.37 -18.96
N LYS A 183 1.17 21.71 -18.24
CA LYS A 183 1.17 21.97 -16.79
C LYS A 183 0.44 20.89 -15.98
N SER A 184 0.15 19.74 -16.59
CA SER A 184 -0.65 18.68 -15.96
C SER A 184 -0.03 18.11 -14.68
N VAL A 185 1.30 18.13 -14.52
CA VAL A 185 1.96 17.77 -13.24
C VAL A 185 1.45 18.66 -12.10
N THR A 186 1.33 19.97 -12.34
CA THR A 186 0.87 20.94 -11.34
C THR A 186 -0.65 20.96 -11.20
N TYR A 187 -1.38 20.79 -12.31
CA TYR A 187 -2.84 20.95 -12.35
C TYR A 187 -3.60 19.69 -11.93
N ILE A 188 -2.99 18.51 -12.11
CA ILE A 188 -3.58 17.21 -11.80
C ILE A 188 -2.84 16.56 -10.63
N GLU A 189 -1.55 16.23 -10.80
CA GLU A 189 -0.82 15.38 -9.83
C GLU A 189 -0.53 16.09 -8.50
N LYS A 190 -0.15 17.37 -8.53
CA LYS A 190 0.15 18.18 -7.34
C LYS A 190 -1.03 19.04 -6.85
N ASN A 191 -2.24 18.79 -7.34
CA ASN A 191 -3.39 19.63 -7.02
C ASN A 191 -4.18 19.12 -5.81
N GLU A 192 -3.82 19.62 -4.62
CA GLU A 192 -4.41 19.21 -3.34
C GLU A 192 -5.94 19.42 -3.26
N MET A 193 -6.45 20.45 -3.92
CA MET A 193 -7.89 20.76 -3.90
C MET A 193 -8.72 19.66 -4.57
N LEU A 194 -8.23 19.14 -5.71
CA LEU A 194 -8.91 18.04 -6.39
C LEU A 194 -8.93 16.77 -5.54
N LEU A 195 -7.84 16.49 -4.84
CA LEU A 195 -7.72 15.31 -3.99
C LEU A 195 -8.60 15.39 -2.74
N LYS A 196 -8.61 16.55 -2.08
CA LYS A 196 -9.36 16.75 -0.83
C LYS A 196 -10.87 16.69 -1.04
N TYR A 197 -11.35 17.20 -2.17
CA TYR A 197 -12.78 17.36 -2.44
C TYR A 197 -13.33 16.37 -3.47
N SER A 198 -12.52 15.42 -3.98
CA SER A 198 -12.98 14.42 -4.94
C SER A 198 -14.10 13.55 -4.37
N ASP A 199 -15.06 13.17 -5.22
CA ASP A 199 -16.03 12.15 -4.89
C ASP A 199 -15.34 10.82 -4.54
N MET A 200 -15.80 10.20 -3.45
CA MET A 200 -15.56 8.79 -3.18
C MET A 200 -16.48 7.96 -4.08
N MET A 201 -15.89 7.06 -4.85
CA MET A 201 -16.58 6.18 -5.79
C MET A 201 -15.85 4.84 -5.86
N LEU A 202 -16.55 3.81 -6.33
CA LEU A 202 -15.94 2.50 -6.59
C LEU A 202 -14.89 2.61 -7.70
N TYR A 203 -13.85 1.80 -7.60
CA TYR A 203 -12.91 1.60 -8.72
C TYR A 203 -13.62 0.91 -9.89
N GLU A 204 -13.13 1.13 -11.11
CA GLU A 204 -13.83 0.65 -12.31
C GLU A 204 -13.95 -0.88 -12.32
N HIS A 205 -12.89 -1.59 -11.92
CA HIS A 205 -12.93 -3.05 -11.80
C HIS A 205 -13.93 -3.55 -10.75
N GLN A 206 -14.21 -2.77 -9.69
CA GLN A 206 -15.23 -3.13 -8.69
C GLN A 206 -16.63 -2.98 -9.27
N LYS A 207 -16.87 -1.92 -10.05
CA LYS A 207 -18.16 -1.72 -10.75
C LYS A 207 -18.42 -2.85 -11.75
N GLU A 208 -17.42 -3.20 -12.54
CA GLU A 208 -17.50 -4.28 -13.51
C GLU A 208 -17.73 -5.63 -12.80
N MET A 209 -16.98 -5.90 -11.72
CA MET A 209 -17.15 -7.09 -10.89
C MET A 209 -18.57 -7.22 -10.34
N PHE A 210 -19.09 -6.17 -9.69
CA PHE A 210 -20.44 -6.21 -9.11
C PHE A 210 -21.53 -6.28 -10.18
N THR A 211 -21.26 -5.80 -11.40
CA THR A 211 -22.19 -5.94 -12.53
C THR A 211 -22.23 -7.38 -13.04
N ILE A 212 -21.06 -8.00 -13.26
CA ILE A 212 -20.94 -9.39 -13.72
C ILE A 212 -21.48 -10.37 -12.67
N MET A 213 -21.21 -10.10 -11.39
CA MET A 213 -21.58 -10.93 -10.26
C MET A 213 -22.94 -10.56 -9.65
N LYS A 214 -23.89 -10.03 -10.42
CA LYS A 214 -25.27 -9.92 -9.91
C LYS A 214 -25.89 -11.30 -9.72
N ASN A 215 -26.55 -11.49 -8.58
CA ASN A 215 -27.25 -12.73 -8.24
C ASN A 215 -28.65 -12.46 -7.66
N PRO A 216 -29.65 -12.16 -8.50
CA PRO A 216 -30.99 -11.83 -8.04
C PRO A 216 -31.73 -13.04 -7.42
N LEU A 217 -31.31 -14.26 -7.70
CA LEU A 217 -31.94 -15.50 -7.21
C LEU A 217 -31.34 -16.01 -5.90
N PHE A 218 -30.43 -15.25 -5.27
CA PHE A 218 -29.73 -15.66 -4.04
C PHE A 218 -30.69 -16.12 -2.95
N GLY A 219 -31.65 -15.26 -2.57
CA GLY A 219 -32.61 -15.54 -1.50
C GLY A 219 -33.49 -16.76 -1.80
N GLN A 220 -34.08 -16.79 -3.00
CA GLN A 220 -34.95 -17.90 -3.44
C GLN A 220 -34.22 -19.26 -3.41
N ARG A 221 -32.97 -19.31 -3.86
CA ARG A 221 -32.16 -20.55 -3.82
C ARG A 221 -31.82 -20.97 -2.40
N LEU A 222 -31.49 -20.01 -1.54
CA LEU A 222 -31.12 -20.30 -0.16
C LEU A 222 -32.31 -20.85 0.64
N GLU A 223 -33.48 -20.24 0.51
CA GLU A 223 -34.72 -20.72 1.13
C GLU A 223 -35.07 -22.14 0.66
N SER A 224 -35.05 -22.36 -0.67
CA SER A 224 -35.34 -23.67 -1.26
C SER A 224 -34.37 -24.77 -0.79
N PHE A 225 -33.08 -24.44 -0.66
CA PHE A 225 -32.05 -25.35 -0.18
C PHE A 225 -32.22 -25.70 1.32
N GLN A 226 -32.65 -24.73 2.12
CA GLN A 226 -32.91 -24.95 3.55
C GLN A 226 -34.15 -25.81 3.80
N GLU A 227 -35.16 -25.74 2.92
CA GLU A 227 -36.33 -26.64 2.96
C GLU A 227 -35.96 -28.07 2.57
N ASP A 228 -35.27 -28.23 1.44
CA ASP A 228 -34.82 -29.53 0.92
C ASP A 228 -33.54 -29.37 0.08
N PRO A 229 -32.37 -29.80 0.60
CA PRO A 229 -31.11 -29.75 -0.12
C PRO A 229 -31.07 -30.57 -1.42
N ALA A 230 -31.97 -31.55 -1.58
CA ALA A 230 -32.03 -32.39 -2.78
C ALA A 230 -32.90 -31.79 -3.90
N ARG A 231 -33.56 -30.66 -3.65
CA ARG A 231 -34.45 -30.01 -4.61
C ARG A 231 -33.67 -29.37 -5.77
N LEU A 232 -34.18 -29.53 -6.99
CA LEU A 232 -33.65 -28.84 -8.16
C LEU A 232 -33.80 -27.32 -8.00
N LEU A 233 -32.66 -26.62 -7.99
CA LEU A 233 -32.59 -25.17 -7.87
C LEU A 233 -32.54 -24.51 -9.26
N PRO A 234 -33.02 -23.27 -9.40
CA PRO A 234 -32.82 -22.47 -10.60
C PRO A 234 -31.33 -22.34 -10.95
N THR A 235 -30.93 -22.88 -12.10
CA THR A 235 -29.55 -22.86 -12.59
C THR A 235 -29.07 -21.42 -12.84
N SER A 236 -27.91 -21.10 -12.28
CA SER A 236 -27.14 -19.89 -12.65
C SER A 236 -26.05 -20.29 -13.62
N THR A 237 -25.76 -19.42 -14.59
CA THR A 237 -24.58 -19.59 -15.44
C THR A 237 -23.32 -19.55 -14.58
N PRO A 238 -22.43 -20.57 -14.65
CA PRO A 238 -21.12 -20.55 -14.00
C PRO A 238 -20.24 -19.41 -14.54
N LYS A 239 -19.38 -18.85 -13.70
CA LYS A 239 -18.57 -17.66 -14.03
C LYS A 239 -17.13 -17.87 -13.57
N LEU A 240 -16.20 -17.73 -14.51
CA LEU A 240 -14.77 -17.56 -14.22
C LEU A 240 -14.39 -16.11 -14.52
N VAL A 241 -13.98 -15.36 -13.51
CA VAL A 241 -13.56 -13.96 -13.66
C VAL A 241 -12.06 -13.85 -13.43
N LEU A 242 -11.34 -13.39 -14.45
CA LEU A 242 -9.93 -13.03 -14.39
C LEU A 242 -9.85 -11.54 -14.04
N LEU A 243 -9.44 -11.21 -12.81
CA LEU A 243 -9.37 -9.84 -12.31
C LEU A 243 -7.92 -9.36 -12.27
N ILE A 244 -7.58 -8.49 -13.21
CA ILE A 244 -6.27 -7.82 -13.33
C ILE A 244 -6.44 -6.36 -12.94
N ALA A 245 -6.01 -6.00 -11.74
CA ALA A 245 -5.97 -4.60 -11.33
C ALA A 245 -4.71 -4.31 -10.51
N PRO A 246 -4.21 -3.05 -10.50
CA PRO A 246 -3.01 -2.70 -9.75
C PRO A 246 -3.15 -2.98 -8.25
N THR A 247 -2.04 -3.12 -7.57
CA THR A 247 -2.01 -3.17 -6.10
C THR A 247 -2.44 -1.83 -5.50
N GLY A 248 -3.18 -1.88 -4.40
CA GLY A 248 -3.69 -0.68 -3.72
C GLY A 248 -5.02 -0.13 -4.25
N THR A 249 -5.64 -0.80 -5.23
CA THR A 249 -6.94 -0.39 -5.80
C THR A 249 -8.13 -1.14 -5.17
N GLY A 250 -7.99 -1.69 -3.96
CA GLY A 250 -9.12 -2.27 -3.22
C GLY A 250 -9.57 -3.69 -3.63
N LYS A 251 -8.80 -4.42 -4.47
CA LYS A 251 -9.12 -5.80 -4.89
C LYS A 251 -9.48 -6.73 -3.72
N THR A 252 -8.66 -6.74 -2.67
CA THR A 252 -8.82 -7.58 -1.48
C THR A 252 -10.07 -7.24 -0.66
N LEU A 253 -10.66 -6.05 -0.82
CA LEU A 253 -11.90 -5.64 -0.14
C LEU A 253 -13.16 -5.98 -0.95
N THR A 254 -13.03 -6.28 -2.24
CA THR A 254 -14.15 -6.67 -3.12
C THR A 254 -14.99 -7.85 -2.59
N PRO A 255 -14.43 -8.88 -1.92
CA PRO A 255 -15.21 -9.95 -1.27
C PRO A 255 -16.27 -9.44 -0.29
N ILE A 256 -16.06 -8.30 0.37
CA ILE A 256 -17.04 -7.71 1.31
C ILE A 256 -18.32 -7.32 0.57
N GLY A 257 -18.19 -6.72 -0.63
CA GLY A 257 -19.35 -6.40 -1.46
C GLY A 257 -19.99 -7.66 -2.06
N LEU A 258 -19.20 -8.60 -2.55
CA LEU A 258 -19.73 -9.87 -3.08
C LEU A 258 -20.55 -10.64 -2.04
N SER A 259 -20.21 -10.50 -0.75
CA SER A 259 -20.93 -11.15 0.34
C SER A 259 -22.38 -10.66 0.53
N GLU A 260 -22.82 -9.60 -0.16
CA GLU A 260 -24.22 -9.14 -0.17
C GLU A 260 -25.13 -10.04 -1.00
N GLN A 261 -24.59 -10.73 -2.02
CA GLN A 261 -25.36 -11.57 -2.95
C GLN A 261 -24.80 -12.98 -3.12
N TYR A 262 -23.72 -13.30 -2.39
CA TYR A 262 -23.08 -14.61 -2.37
C TYR A 262 -22.57 -14.92 -0.95
N ARG A 263 -22.28 -16.20 -0.71
CA ARG A 263 -21.31 -16.61 0.30
C ARG A 263 -19.92 -16.65 -0.32
N VAL A 264 -18.91 -16.16 0.38
CA VAL A 264 -17.57 -16.02 -0.20
C VAL A 264 -16.61 -17.00 0.46
N ILE A 265 -15.89 -17.78 -0.34
CA ILE A 265 -14.67 -18.47 0.10
C ILE A 265 -13.49 -17.63 -0.39
N PHE A 266 -12.83 -16.94 0.54
CA PHE A 266 -11.64 -16.15 0.26
C PHE A 266 -10.40 -17.03 0.46
N VAL A 267 -9.68 -17.30 -0.63
CA VAL A 267 -8.44 -18.09 -0.63
C VAL A 267 -7.27 -17.12 -0.70
N CYS A 268 -6.36 -17.21 0.27
CA CYS A 268 -5.15 -16.41 0.29
C CYS A 268 -3.92 -17.28 0.59
N ALA A 269 -2.85 -17.12 -0.20
CA ALA A 269 -1.60 -17.81 0.09
C ALA A 269 -0.89 -17.21 1.32
N ALA A 270 -1.15 -15.94 1.64
CA ALA A 270 -0.45 -15.22 2.69
C ALA A 270 -1.39 -14.81 3.84
N ARG A 271 -1.08 -15.31 5.05
CA ARG A 271 -1.92 -15.24 6.26
C ARG A 271 -2.40 -13.82 6.63
N HIS A 272 -1.52 -12.83 6.65
CA HIS A 272 -1.85 -11.46 7.04
C HIS A 272 -2.81 -10.77 6.05
N VAL A 273 -2.88 -11.21 4.78
CA VAL A 273 -3.88 -10.70 3.82
C VAL A 273 -5.27 -11.14 4.27
N GLY A 274 -5.42 -12.42 4.62
CA GLY A 274 -6.66 -12.96 5.18
C GLY A 274 -7.05 -12.25 6.48
N LEU A 275 -6.09 -11.98 7.37
CA LEU A 275 -6.35 -11.24 8.61
C LEU A 275 -6.78 -9.78 8.38
N ALA A 276 -6.19 -9.09 7.39
CA ALA A 276 -6.58 -7.72 7.04
C ALA A 276 -8.01 -7.67 6.49
N LEU A 277 -8.40 -8.64 5.66
CA LEU A 277 -9.79 -8.80 5.21
C LEU A 277 -10.71 -9.10 6.39
N ALA A 278 -10.32 -10.01 7.28
CA ALA A 278 -11.10 -10.38 8.46
C ALA A 278 -11.40 -9.17 9.36
N LYS A 279 -10.37 -8.37 9.67
CA LYS A 279 -10.51 -7.12 10.44
C LYS A 279 -11.50 -6.15 9.79
N SER A 280 -11.41 -6.01 8.47
CA SER A 280 -12.33 -5.16 7.68
C SER A 280 -13.76 -5.68 7.75
N ALA A 281 -13.96 -6.99 7.57
CA ALA A 281 -15.26 -7.64 7.63
C ALA A 281 -15.90 -7.55 9.02
N ILE A 282 -15.15 -7.81 10.10
CA ILE A 282 -15.62 -7.69 11.49
C ILE A 282 -16.04 -6.26 11.81
N SER A 283 -15.29 -5.26 11.36
CA SER A 283 -15.55 -3.84 11.66
C SER A 283 -16.90 -3.32 11.11
N ILE A 284 -17.45 -3.99 10.11
CA ILE A 284 -18.79 -3.70 9.53
C ILE A 284 -19.83 -4.78 9.89
N GLY A 285 -19.50 -5.68 10.83
CA GLY A 285 -20.42 -6.69 11.35
C GLY A 285 -20.64 -7.91 10.45
N LYS A 286 -19.76 -8.18 9.48
CA LYS A 286 -19.84 -9.40 8.65
C LYS A 286 -19.52 -10.65 9.46
N LYS A 287 -20.22 -11.73 9.12
CA LYS A 287 -20.11 -13.03 9.80
C LYS A 287 -19.05 -13.88 9.11
N ILE A 288 -17.87 -14.00 9.73
CA ILE A 288 -16.73 -14.70 9.14
C ILE A 288 -16.38 -16.02 9.84
N ALA A 289 -15.63 -16.87 9.14
CA ALA A 289 -15.01 -18.09 9.66
C ALA A 289 -13.58 -18.26 9.10
N PHE A 290 -12.75 -19.01 9.81
CA PHE A 290 -11.36 -19.26 9.45
C PHE A 290 -11.09 -20.74 9.23
N ALA A 291 -10.45 -21.05 8.11
CA ALA A 291 -9.94 -22.37 7.76
C ALA A 291 -8.46 -22.28 7.37
N PHE A 292 -7.59 -22.08 8.37
CA PHE A 292 -6.14 -22.05 8.21
C PHE A 292 -5.51 -23.33 8.78
N GLY A 293 -4.76 -24.04 7.95
CA GLY A 293 -4.13 -25.32 8.31
C GLY A 293 -5.14 -26.39 8.71
N CYS A 294 -6.29 -26.46 8.05
CA CYS A 294 -7.37 -27.41 8.36
C CYS A 294 -7.22 -28.71 7.57
N ALA A 295 -7.36 -29.85 8.26
CA ALA A 295 -7.45 -31.17 7.64
C ALA A 295 -8.89 -31.69 7.60
N SER A 296 -9.75 -31.24 8.52
CA SER A 296 -11.18 -31.59 8.58
C SER A 296 -12.05 -30.39 8.99
N ALA A 297 -13.37 -30.55 8.84
CA ALA A 297 -14.35 -29.54 9.23
C ALA A 297 -14.25 -29.14 10.71
N ASP A 298 -13.81 -30.06 11.58
CA ASP A 298 -13.64 -29.82 13.02
C ASP A 298 -12.53 -28.80 13.33
N ASP A 299 -11.64 -28.54 12.37
CA ASP A 299 -10.57 -27.55 12.51
C ASP A 299 -11.03 -26.12 12.23
N ILE A 300 -12.19 -25.94 11.61
CA ILE A 300 -12.73 -24.64 11.26
C ILE A 300 -13.10 -23.88 12.54
N ARG A 301 -12.85 -22.57 12.55
CA ARG A 301 -13.16 -21.69 13.70
C ARG A 301 -14.09 -20.57 13.27
N LEU A 302 -15.23 -20.48 13.93
CA LEU A 302 -16.22 -19.45 13.72
C LEU A 302 -15.89 -18.22 14.56
N HIS A 303 -15.98 -17.03 13.96
CA HIS A 303 -15.97 -15.80 14.74
C HIS A 303 -17.27 -15.67 15.55
N TYR A 304 -17.24 -14.94 16.66
CA TYR A 304 -18.39 -14.79 17.57
C TYR A 304 -19.65 -14.23 16.90
N PHE A 305 -19.50 -13.39 15.87
CA PHE A 305 -20.63 -12.90 15.07
C PHE A 305 -21.32 -13.98 14.23
N SER A 306 -20.60 -15.05 13.91
CA SER A 306 -21.07 -16.19 13.13
C SER A 306 -21.59 -17.33 14.03
N ALA A 307 -21.24 -17.32 15.32
CA ALA A 307 -21.64 -18.35 16.27
C ALA A 307 -23.16 -18.38 16.46
N LYS A 308 -23.80 -19.49 16.07
CA LYS A 308 -25.21 -19.74 16.36
C LYS A 308 -25.39 -20.42 17.72
N GLU A 309 -24.57 -21.43 17.99
CA GLU A 309 -24.62 -22.21 19.22
C GLU A 309 -23.35 -22.02 20.04
N TYR A 310 -23.51 -21.61 21.29
CA TYR A 310 -22.40 -21.40 22.21
C TYR A 310 -22.83 -21.56 23.66
N LYS A 311 -21.92 -22.07 24.49
CA LYS A 311 -22.13 -22.11 25.95
C LYS A 311 -21.80 -20.75 26.54
N LYS A 312 -22.69 -20.16 27.34
CA LYS A 312 -22.41 -18.90 28.05
C LYS A 312 -21.58 -19.15 29.32
N HIS A 313 -20.65 -18.25 29.62
CA HIS A 313 -19.95 -18.27 30.90
C HIS A 313 -20.92 -17.99 32.05
N LYS A 314 -21.00 -18.90 33.03
CA LYS A 314 -21.94 -18.81 34.17
C LYS A 314 -21.75 -17.55 35.02
N LYS A 315 -20.53 -16.98 35.09
CA LYS A 315 -20.20 -15.79 35.90
C LYS A 315 -20.29 -14.46 35.13
N SER A 316 -19.78 -14.39 33.90
CA SER A 316 -19.69 -13.13 33.13
C SER A 316 -20.85 -12.92 32.14
N GLY A 317 -21.66 -13.95 31.87
CA GLY A 317 -22.73 -13.90 30.86
C GLY A 317 -22.24 -13.85 29.40
N GLY A 318 -20.93 -13.72 29.18
CA GLY A 318 -20.28 -13.69 27.86
C GLY A 318 -20.29 -15.04 27.13
N ILE A 319 -19.97 -15.00 25.84
CA ILE A 319 -19.82 -16.19 24.99
C ILE A 319 -18.64 -17.01 25.50
N GLY A 320 -18.85 -18.30 25.78
CA GLY A 320 -17.84 -19.28 26.14
C GLY A 320 -17.50 -20.18 24.94
N LYS A 321 -17.56 -21.50 25.10
CA LYS A 321 -17.21 -22.44 24.00
C LYS A 321 -18.26 -22.37 22.89
N VAL A 322 -17.82 -21.97 21.69
CA VAL A 322 -18.60 -21.95 20.44
C VAL A 322 -18.63 -23.35 19.83
N ASP A 323 -19.79 -23.77 19.34
CA ASP A 323 -19.91 -24.93 18.45
C ASP A 323 -19.53 -24.52 17.03
N ASN A 324 -18.41 -25.04 16.54
CA ASN A 324 -17.88 -24.72 15.21
C ASN A 324 -18.41 -25.64 14.11
N SER A 325 -19.27 -26.61 14.44
CA SER A 325 -19.87 -27.51 13.43
C SER A 325 -21.05 -26.87 12.69
N VAL A 326 -21.64 -25.79 13.23
CA VAL A 326 -22.85 -25.15 12.69
C VAL A 326 -22.49 -23.83 11.98
N GLY A 327 -22.31 -23.89 10.66
CA GLY A 327 -21.83 -22.80 9.82
C GLY A 327 -22.87 -22.00 9.05
N ASP A 328 -24.16 -22.17 9.35
CA ASP A 328 -25.28 -21.60 8.58
C ASP A 328 -25.26 -20.08 8.45
N LYS A 329 -24.66 -19.40 9.42
CA LYS A 329 -24.53 -17.94 9.47
C LYS A 329 -23.30 -17.37 8.75
N VAL A 330 -22.36 -18.20 8.29
CA VAL A 330 -21.09 -17.73 7.71
C VAL A 330 -21.34 -17.04 6.36
N GLU A 331 -20.92 -15.79 6.26
CA GLU A 331 -20.95 -14.98 5.04
C GLU A 331 -19.64 -15.07 4.26
N ILE A 332 -18.51 -15.06 4.97
CA ILE A 332 -17.16 -15.10 4.39
C ILE A 332 -16.31 -16.15 5.11
N MET A 333 -15.86 -17.17 4.38
CA MET A 333 -14.91 -18.18 4.82
C MET A 333 -13.51 -17.80 4.34
N ILE A 334 -12.58 -17.55 5.25
CA ILE A 334 -11.20 -17.18 4.94
C ILE A 334 -10.32 -18.40 5.11
N CYS A 335 -9.61 -18.80 4.06
CA CYS A 335 -8.80 -20.02 4.07
C CYS A 335 -7.47 -19.85 3.33
N ASP A 336 -6.56 -20.77 3.61
CA ASP A 336 -5.35 -20.96 2.82
C ASP A 336 -5.56 -21.95 1.66
N VAL A 337 -4.59 -22.03 0.77
CA VAL A 337 -4.61 -22.95 -0.37
C VAL A 337 -4.73 -24.42 0.09
N ARG A 338 -4.10 -24.82 1.19
CA ARG A 338 -4.13 -26.24 1.64
C ARG A 338 -5.50 -26.65 2.19
N SER A 339 -6.22 -25.70 2.76
CA SER A 339 -7.48 -25.88 3.49
C SER A 339 -8.72 -25.65 2.61
N TYR A 340 -8.53 -25.26 1.35
CA TYR A 340 -9.62 -24.87 0.44
C TYR A 340 -10.72 -25.92 0.32
N LEU A 341 -10.37 -27.19 0.05
CA LEU A 341 -11.38 -28.25 -0.11
C LEU A 341 -12.19 -28.47 1.17
N CYS A 342 -11.54 -28.42 2.34
CA CYS A 342 -12.21 -28.49 3.62
C CYS A 342 -13.21 -27.33 3.80
N ALA A 343 -12.76 -26.10 3.51
CA ALA A 343 -13.60 -24.91 3.56
C ALA A 343 -14.78 -24.98 2.58
N MET A 344 -14.53 -25.50 1.37
CA MET A 344 -15.54 -25.69 0.33
C MET A 344 -16.63 -26.67 0.77
N PHE A 345 -16.27 -27.87 1.23
CA PHE A 345 -17.24 -28.85 1.69
C PHE A 345 -18.04 -28.35 2.90
N TYR A 346 -17.38 -27.63 3.81
CA TYR A 346 -18.08 -27.00 4.93
C TYR A 346 -19.12 -25.97 4.46
N MET A 347 -18.78 -25.09 3.52
CA MET A 347 -19.71 -24.08 3.02
C MET A 347 -20.87 -24.68 2.21
N LEU A 348 -20.61 -25.75 1.46
CA LEU A 348 -21.62 -26.50 0.68
C LEU A 348 -22.62 -27.25 1.58
N ALA A 349 -22.24 -27.62 2.81
CA ALA A 349 -23.16 -28.25 3.74
C ALA A 349 -24.32 -27.33 4.16
N PHE A 350 -24.16 -26.01 4.01
CA PHE A 350 -25.13 -25.00 4.46
C PHE A 350 -25.67 -24.10 3.34
N ASN A 351 -25.11 -24.16 2.13
CA ASN A 351 -25.46 -23.27 1.04
C ASN A 351 -25.39 -23.97 -0.31
N PRO A 352 -26.26 -23.62 -1.27
CA PRO A 352 -26.16 -24.14 -2.63
C PRO A 352 -24.92 -23.61 -3.34
N ALA A 353 -24.31 -24.43 -4.20
CA ALA A 353 -23.06 -24.12 -4.89
C ALA A 353 -23.14 -22.83 -5.71
N GLU A 354 -24.28 -22.56 -6.36
CA GLU A 354 -24.53 -21.38 -7.18
C GLU A 354 -24.59 -20.08 -6.36
N ASN A 355 -24.79 -20.17 -5.05
CA ASN A 355 -24.75 -19.02 -4.14
C ASN A 355 -23.38 -18.84 -3.49
N ILE A 356 -22.39 -19.67 -3.83
CA ILE A 356 -21.02 -19.53 -3.34
C ILE A 356 -20.15 -18.96 -4.46
N VAL A 357 -19.24 -18.06 -4.10
CA VAL A 357 -18.14 -17.60 -4.95
C VAL A 357 -16.81 -17.89 -4.28
N THR A 358 -15.89 -18.52 -5.00
CA THR A 358 -14.49 -18.62 -4.59
C THR A 358 -13.74 -17.39 -5.10
N PHE A 359 -13.22 -16.58 -4.19
CA PHE A 359 -12.34 -15.46 -4.50
C PHE A 359 -10.91 -15.84 -4.13
N TRP A 360 -10.09 -16.16 -5.12
CA TRP A 360 -8.69 -16.50 -4.93
C TRP A 360 -7.82 -15.26 -5.15
N ASP A 361 -7.24 -14.75 -4.06
CA ASP A 361 -6.32 -13.61 -4.10
C ASP A 361 -4.88 -14.09 -4.29
N GLU A 362 -4.20 -13.47 -5.26
CA GLU A 362 -2.84 -13.77 -5.71
C GLU A 362 -2.59 -15.26 -6.06
N PRO A 363 -3.36 -15.86 -7.00
CA PRO A 363 -3.14 -17.24 -7.45
C PRO A 363 -1.82 -17.43 -8.20
N THR A 364 -1.11 -16.35 -8.55
CA THR A 364 0.20 -16.36 -9.21
C THR A 364 1.36 -16.61 -8.24
N ILE A 365 1.11 -16.58 -6.93
CA ILE A 365 2.12 -16.91 -5.91
C ILE A 365 2.65 -18.33 -6.15
N THR A 366 3.98 -18.48 -6.18
CA THR A 366 4.72 -19.74 -6.46
C THR A 366 4.67 -20.22 -7.91
N MET A 367 4.01 -19.49 -8.82
CA MET A 367 3.96 -19.84 -10.24
C MET A 367 5.25 -19.46 -10.98
N ASP A 368 6.11 -18.64 -10.36
CA ASP A 368 7.45 -18.27 -10.83
C ASP A 368 8.49 -19.39 -10.66
N GLN A 369 8.13 -20.46 -9.95
CA GLN A 369 9.02 -21.59 -9.64
C GLN A 369 8.61 -22.84 -10.43
N GLU A 370 9.57 -23.66 -10.86
CA GLU A 370 9.27 -24.90 -11.61
C GLU A 370 8.50 -25.94 -10.76
N SER A 371 8.83 -26.01 -9.47
CA SER A 371 8.18 -26.90 -8.51
C SER A 371 8.07 -26.21 -7.15
N HIS A 372 6.90 -26.34 -6.50
CA HIS A 372 6.69 -25.85 -5.14
C HIS A 372 5.70 -26.75 -4.39
N ASP A 373 5.82 -26.81 -3.06
CA ASP A 373 4.98 -27.65 -2.17
C ASP A 373 3.47 -27.40 -2.31
N LEU A 374 3.07 -26.21 -2.78
CA LEU A 374 1.67 -25.85 -3.00
C LEU A 374 1.14 -26.35 -4.34
N HIS A 375 1.99 -26.62 -5.33
CA HIS A 375 1.55 -27.01 -6.67
C HIS A 375 0.61 -28.23 -6.67
N PRO A 376 0.90 -29.32 -5.92
CA PRO A 376 -0.03 -30.46 -5.84
C PRO A 376 -1.39 -30.08 -5.22
N PHE A 377 -1.40 -29.21 -4.21
CA PHE A 377 -2.64 -28.74 -3.59
C PHE A 377 -3.44 -27.85 -4.54
N ILE A 378 -2.78 -26.97 -5.30
CA ILE A 378 -3.42 -26.11 -6.30
C ILE A 378 -4.11 -26.95 -7.37
N ASN A 379 -3.39 -27.93 -7.95
CA ASN A 379 -3.96 -28.85 -8.93
C ASN A 379 -5.14 -29.64 -8.36
N LYS A 380 -4.97 -30.22 -7.16
CA LYS A 380 -6.04 -30.96 -6.48
C LYS A 380 -7.27 -30.09 -6.23
N ASN A 381 -7.08 -28.88 -5.70
CA ASN A 381 -8.15 -27.93 -5.43
C ASN A 381 -8.94 -27.59 -6.70
N TRP A 382 -8.24 -27.33 -7.80
CA TRP A 382 -8.89 -27.00 -9.06
C TRP A 382 -9.70 -28.18 -9.62
N ARG A 383 -9.11 -29.37 -9.58
CA ARG A 383 -9.74 -30.61 -10.06
C ARG A 383 -10.93 -31.06 -9.22
N GLU A 384 -10.88 -30.87 -7.90
CA GLU A 384 -11.94 -31.29 -6.97
C GLU A 384 -12.94 -30.17 -6.62
N ASN A 385 -12.71 -28.94 -7.07
CA ASN A 385 -13.61 -27.81 -6.85
C ASN A 385 -15.04 -28.07 -7.35
N LEU A 386 -16.05 -27.78 -6.55
CA LEU A 386 -17.47 -27.87 -6.92
C LEU A 386 -18.14 -26.50 -7.08
N ILE A 387 -17.44 -25.42 -6.80
CA ILE A 387 -17.98 -24.06 -6.83
C ILE A 387 -17.95 -23.52 -8.29
N PRO A 388 -19.11 -23.20 -8.89
CA PRO A 388 -19.20 -22.77 -10.29
C PRO A 388 -18.82 -21.29 -10.52
N ASN A 389 -18.70 -20.50 -9.46
CA ASN A 389 -18.32 -19.09 -9.54
C ASN A 389 -16.92 -18.90 -8.94
N ILE A 390 -15.93 -18.56 -9.77
CA ILE A 390 -14.55 -18.33 -9.34
C ILE A 390 -14.06 -16.97 -9.82
N VAL A 391 -13.39 -16.24 -8.92
CA VAL A 391 -12.64 -15.03 -9.23
C VAL A 391 -11.16 -15.30 -8.95
N LEU A 392 -10.31 -15.15 -9.97
CA LEU A 392 -8.86 -15.17 -9.86
C LEU A 392 -8.35 -13.73 -9.87
N SER A 393 -7.78 -13.25 -8.76
CA SER A 393 -7.40 -11.84 -8.56
C SER A 393 -5.88 -11.70 -8.42
N SER A 394 -5.21 -11.05 -9.39
CA SER A 394 -3.80 -10.67 -9.27
C SER A 394 -3.45 -9.50 -10.18
N ALA A 395 -2.47 -8.69 -9.80
CA ALA A 395 -1.97 -7.62 -10.67
C ALA A 395 -1.20 -8.14 -11.91
N THR A 396 -0.74 -9.39 -11.86
CA THR A 396 0.09 -10.02 -12.91
C THR A 396 -0.46 -11.37 -13.33
N LEU A 397 -1.78 -11.53 -13.27
CA LEU A 397 -2.42 -12.71 -13.83
C LEU A 397 -2.12 -12.78 -15.33
N PRO A 398 -1.79 -13.96 -15.88
CA PRO A 398 -1.70 -14.15 -17.32
C PRO A 398 -2.97 -13.68 -18.06
N LYS A 399 -2.79 -13.24 -19.31
CA LYS A 399 -3.90 -12.78 -20.15
C LYS A 399 -4.78 -13.95 -20.55
N LEU A 400 -6.03 -13.64 -20.91
CA LEU A 400 -7.03 -14.61 -21.32
C LEU A 400 -6.53 -15.58 -22.41
N HIS A 401 -5.81 -15.10 -23.41
CA HIS A 401 -5.29 -15.92 -24.51
C HIS A 401 -4.05 -16.76 -24.13
N GLU A 402 -3.43 -16.47 -22.98
CA GLU A 402 -2.28 -17.21 -22.47
C GLU A 402 -2.74 -18.40 -21.59
N LEU A 403 -3.99 -18.44 -21.12
CA LEU A 403 -4.54 -19.46 -20.20
C LEU A 403 -5.46 -20.49 -20.90
N THR A 404 -5.05 -20.97 -22.08
CA THR A 404 -5.90 -21.81 -22.93
C THR A 404 -6.35 -23.10 -22.24
N ASP A 405 -5.44 -23.79 -21.56
CA ASP A 405 -5.71 -25.11 -20.98
C ASP A 405 -6.55 -24.96 -19.70
N SER A 406 -6.19 -23.98 -18.86
CA SER A 406 -6.93 -23.66 -17.64
C SER A 406 -8.39 -23.31 -17.93
N ILE A 407 -8.64 -22.51 -18.96
CA ILE A 407 -9.98 -22.07 -19.35
C ILE A 407 -10.78 -23.21 -19.99
N SER A 408 -10.14 -24.00 -20.84
CA SER A 408 -10.79 -25.12 -21.52
C SER A 408 -11.29 -26.15 -20.52
N TYR A 409 -10.46 -26.52 -19.55
CA TYR A 409 -10.84 -27.43 -18.47
C TYR A 409 -11.99 -26.88 -17.62
N PHE A 410 -11.95 -25.59 -17.26
CA PHE A 410 -13.04 -24.98 -16.50
C PHE A 410 -14.40 -25.04 -17.22
N ARG A 411 -14.40 -24.81 -18.54
CA ARG A 411 -15.60 -24.90 -19.39
C ARG A 411 -16.12 -26.32 -19.56
N GLU A 412 -15.23 -27.30 -19.63
CA GLU A 412 -15.59 -28.71 -19.66
C GLU A 412 -16.27 -29.12 -18.34
N LYS A 413 -15.67 -28.73 -17.22
CA LYS A 413 -16.16 -29.06 -15.89
C LYS A 413 -17.49 -28.37 -15.54
N PHE A 414 -17.63 -27.10 -15.92
CA PHE A 414 -18.83 -26.31 -15.69
C PHE A 414 -19.48 -25.94 -17.02
N ALA A 415 -20.42 -26.80 -17.47
CA ALA A 415 -21.10 -26.61 -18.74
C ALA A 415 -21.77 -25.23 -18.84
N GLY A 416 -21.54 -24.54 -19.97
CA GLY A 416 -22.06 -23.20 -20.22
C GLY A 416 -21.35 -22.07 -19.46
N ALA A 417 -20.20 -22.34 -18.84
CA ALA A 417 -19.41 -21.33 -18.13
C ALA A 417 -19.04 -20.12 -18.98
N GLN A 418 -19.25 -18.93 -18.41
CA GLN A 418 -18.79 -17.67 -18.98
C GLN A 418 -17.43 -17.27 -18.38
N VAL A 419 -16.53 -16.83 -19.25
CA VAL A 419 -15.21 -16.35 -18.84
C VAL A 419 -15.16 -14.85 -19.07
N HIS A 420 -14.92 -14.09 -17.99
CA HIS A 420 -14.87 -12.64 -17.99
C HIS A 420 -13.45 -12.19 -17.66
N ASN A 421 -12.95 -11.17 -18.35
CA ASN A 421 -11.62 -10.61 -18.13
C ASN A 421 -11.74 -9.13 -17.78
N ILE A 422 -11.52 -8.79 -16.51
CA ILE A 422 -11.62 -7.44 -15.96
C ILE A 422 -10.20 -6.88 -15.83
N VAL A 423 -9.89 -5.82 -16.58
CA VAL A 423 -8.56 -5.20 -16.58
C VAL A 423 -8.68 -3.71 -16.22
N SER A 424 -8.18 -3.35 -15.04
CA SER A 424 -8.07 -1.95 -14.59
C SER A 424 -6.62 -1.49 -14.64
N HIS A 425 -6.45 -0.20 -14.89
CA HIS A 425 -5.16 0.49 -14.98
C HIS A 425 -5.19 1.82 -14.23
N ASP A 426 -6.06 1.92 -13.22
CA ASP A 426 -6.25 3.12 -12.42
C ASP A 426 -4.97 3.48 -11.67
N CYS A 427 -4.42 4.65 -11.97
CA CYS A 427 -3.28 5.22 -11.25
C CYS A 427 -3.58 6.66 -10.84
N LYS A 428 -3.44 6.96 -9.55
CA LYS A 428 -3.62 8.32 -9.00
C LYS A 428 -2.32 9.13 -8.96
N LYS A 429 -1.17 8.46 -9.12
CA LYS A 429 0.17 9.07 -9.08
C LYS A 429 1.17 8.33 -9.97
N SER A 430 2.15 9.06 -10.51
CA SER A 430 3.29 8.48 -11.21
C SER A 430 4.42 8.09 -10.24
N ILE A 431 5.11 6.99 -10.53
CA ILE A 431 6.27 6.52 -9.76
C ILE A 431 7.46 6.37 -10.71
N PRO A 432 8.37 7.37 -10.80
CA PRO A 432 9.48 7.32 -11.74
C PRO A 432 10.42 6.15 -11.46
N ILE A 433 10.81 5.45 -12.52
CA ILE A 433 11.93 4.50 -12.52
C ILE A 433 13.22 5.27 -12.77
N ILE A 434 14.20 5.05 -11.91
CA ILE A 434 15.50 5.72 -11.93
C ILE A 434 16.58 4.64 -12.06
N ASN A 435 17.48 4.82 -13.02
CA ASN A 435 18.62 3.90 -13.21
C ASN A 435 19.76 4.17 -12.20
N LYS A 436 20.80 3.32 -12.24
CA LYS A 436 21.99 3.42 -11.37
C LYS A 436 22.77 4.74 -11.48
N HIS A 437 22.53 5.52 -12.53
CA HIS A 437 23.18 6.81 -12.79
C HIS A 437 22.32 8.03 -12.41
N GLY A 438 21.12 7.80 -11.85
CA GLY A 438 20.24 8.86 -11.37
C GLY A 438 19.31 9.46 -12.44
N TYR A 439 19.20 8.85 -13.62
CA TYR A 439 18.31 9.32 -14.69
C TYR A 439 16.96 8.61 -14.66
N ILE A 440 15.89 9.34 -14.99
CA ILE A 440 14.57 8.75 -15.24
C ILE A 440 14.63 7.89 -16.50
N VAL A 441 13.90 6.77 -16.48
CA VAL A 441 13.84 5.80 -17.55
C VAL A 441 12.42 5.74 -18.12
N LEU A 442 12.30 5.88 -19.44
CA LEU A 442 11.06 5.84 -20.21
C LEU A 442 11.30 5.14 -21.56
N PRO A 443 10.27 4.63 -22.25
CA PRO A 443 10.44 3.93 -23.52
C PRO A 443 11.30 4.66 -24.57
N HIS A 444 11.12 5.98 -24.75
CA HIS A 444 11.76 6.73 -25.83
C HIS A 444 13.30 6.88 -25.73
N ILE A 445 13.91 6.46 -24.62
CA ILE A 445 15.35 6.52 -24.39
C ILE A 445 16.00 5.12 -24.34
N LEU A 446 15.23 4.05 -24.58
CA LEU A 446 15.70 2.67 -24.42
C LEU A 446 16.46 2.12 -25.63
N SER A 447 16.25 2.67 -26.83
CA SER A 447 16.89 2.20 -28.05
C SER A 447 17.01 3.31 -29.09
N GLU A 448 18.14 3.33 -29.80
CA GLU A 448 18.36 4.13 -31.01
C GLU A 448 17.55 3.58 -32.20
N ASN A 449 17.22 2.28 -32.19
CA ASN A 449 16.45 1.64 -33.26
C ASN A 449 14.95 1.83 -33.04
N TYR A 450 14.26 2.44 -34.01
CA TYR A 450 12.84 2.69 -33.96
C TYR A 450 12.00 1.40 -33.91
N ASP A 451 12.41 0.32 -34.59
CA ASP A 451 11.66 -0.94 -34.59
C ASP A 451 11.59 -1.54 -33.18
N THR A 452 12.69 -1.48 -32.43
CA THR A 452 12.73 -1.88 -31.03
C THR A 452 11.78 -1.04 -30.17
N ILE A 453 11.68 0.26 -30.45
CA ILE A 453 10.77 1.17 -29.74
C ILE A 453 9.31 0.86 -30.04
N LEU A 454 9.00 0.45 -31.29
CA LEU A 454 7.66 -0.04 -31.64
C LEU A 454 7.30 -1.29 -30.85
N GLU A 455 8.22 -2.24 -30.71
CA GLU A 455 8.02 -3.45 -29.90
C GLU A 455 7.78 -3.11 -28.42
N ILE A 456 8.60 -2.23 -27.84
CA ILE A 456 8.45 -1.75 -26.46
C ILE A 456 7.11 -1.03 -26.28
N ALA A 457 6.71 -0.16 -27.22
CA ALA A 457 5.46 0.57 -27.16
C ALA A 457 4.24 -0.37 -27.21
N ARG A 458 4.29 -1.40 -28.08
CA ARG A 458 3.27 -2.46 -28.15
C ARG A 458 3.18 -3.24 -26.84
N HIS A 459 4.33 -3.68 -26.30
CA HIS A 459 4.40 -4.36 -25.01
C HIS A 459 3.80 -3.52 -23.87
N CYS A 460 4.12 -2.22 -23.82
CA CYS A 460 3.58 -1.32 -22.80
C CYS A 460 2.07 -1.09 -22.95
N ARG A 461 1.53 -1.06 -24.18
CA ARG A 461 0.07 -0.94 -24.41
C ARG A 461 -0.67 -2.20 -24.00
N GLU A 462 -0.06 -3.34 -24.23
CA GLU A 462 -0.58 -4.63 -23.80
C GLU A 462 -0.54 -4.83 -22.28
N ASN A 463 0.36 -4.11 -21.59
CA ASN A 463 0.56 -4.17 -20.15
C ASN A 463 0.40 -2.78 -19.51
N LEU A 464 -0.84 -2.26 -19.56
CA LEU A 464 -1.15 -0.89 -19.11
C LEU A 464 -0.82 -0.59 -17.64
N THR A 465 -0.61 -1.62 -16.81
CA THR A 465 -0.13 -1.47 -15.44
C THR A 465 1.23 -0.76 -15.36
N LEU A 466 2.06 -0.87 -16.41
CA LEU A 466 3.35 -0.19 -16.53
C LEU A 466 3.23 1.34 -16.61
N LEU A 467 2.08 1.87 -17.07
CA LEU A 467 1.86 3.31 -17.17
C LEU A 467 1.99 4.01 -15.81
N ARG A 468 1.75 3.32 -14.70
CA ARG A 468 1.98 3.84 -13.35
C ARG A 468 3.41 4.32 -13.16
N TYR A 469 4.37 3.66 -13.80
CA TYR A 469 5.80 3.91 -13.64
C TYR A 469 6.37 4.95 -14.60
N PHE A 470 5.51 5.49 -15.49
CA PHE A 470 5.93 6.52 -16.42
C PHE A 470 5.85 7.86 -15.70
N ASP A 471 6.99 8.55 -15.58
CA ASP A 471 7.03 9.90 -15.04
C ASP A 471 6.22 10.85 -15.93
N LEU A 472 5.27 11.57 -15.32
CA LEU A 472 4.34 12.42 -16.07
C LEU A 472 5.04 13.63 -16.70
N ASP A 473 6.03 14.21 -16.02
CA ASP A 473 6.75 15.40 -16.49
C ASP A 473 7.56 15.06 -17.75
N GLU A 474 8.32 13.97 -17.71
CA GLU A 474 9.12 13.51 -18.85
C GLU A 474 8.24 13.05 -20.03
N VAL A 475 7.09 12.43 -19.75
CA VAL A 475 6.09 12.09 -20.78
C VAL A 475 5.56 13.35 -21.47
N ILE A 476 5.24 14.40 -20.72
CA ILE A 476 4.74 15.67 -21.27
C ILE A 476 5.82 16.36 -22.13
N LYS A 477 7.08 16.40 -21.65
CA LYS A 477 8.20 16.95 -22.44
C LYS A 477 8.33 16.26 -23.80
N PHE A 478 8.19 14.93 -23.82
CA PHE A 478 8.18 14.17 -25.06
C PHE A 478 7.01 14.55 -25.98
N ILE A 479 5.77 14.54 -25.45
CA ILE A 479 4.58 14.89 -26.23
C ILE A 479 4.73 16.29 -26.86
N LEU A 480 5.14 17.28 -26.07
CA LEU A 480 5.29 18.67 -26.54
C LEU A 480 6.38 18.80 -27.61
N PHE A 481 7.52 18.14 -27.43
CA PHE A 481 8.60 18.16 -28.42
C PHE A 481 8.13 17.59 -29.77
N ILE A 482 7.38 16.48 -29.75
CA ILE A 482 6.85 15.88 -30.97
C ILE A 482 5.77 16.76 -31.62
N GLU A 483 4.90 17.38 -30.82
CA GLU A 483 3.85 18.30 -31.29
C GLU A 483 4.46 19.56 -31.92
N ASP A 484 5.43 20.19 -31.25
CA ASP A 484 6.08 21.44 -31.70
C ASP A 484 6.83 21.27 -33.02
N ASN A 485 7.42 20.10 -33.25
CA ASN A 485 8.18 19.80 -34.46
C ASN A 485 7.39 19.04 -35.54
N ASN A 486 6.14 18.65 -35.26
CA ASN A 486 5.29 17.85 -36.15
C ASN A 486 5.92 16.51 -36.60
N TYR A 487 6.68 15.82 -35.74
CA TYR A 487 7.39 14.58 -36.09
C TYR A 487 6.52 13.31 -36.15
N TYR A 488 5.20 13.47 -36.23
CA TYR A 488 4.23 12.36 -36.30
C TYR A 488 3.75 12.12 -37.75
N THR A 489 3.39 10.89 -38.05
CA THR A 489 3.03 10.40 -39.39
C THR A 489 1.66 10.88 -39.86
N SER A 490 0.73 11.14 -38.93
CA SER A 490 -0.65 11.52 -39.25
C SER A 490 -1.16 12.62 -38.33
N ALA A 491 -1.88 13.59 -38.90
CA ALA A 491 -2.55 14.67 -38.17
C ALA A 491 -3.53 14.17 -37.10
N ASN A 492 -4.00 12.91 -37.17
CA ASN A 492 -4.80 12.26 -36.12
C ASN A 492 -4.04 12.08 -34.80
N SER A 493 -2.73 12.34 -34.79
CA SER A 493 -1.87 12.25 -33.60
C SER A 493 -1.73 13.59 -32.89
N LYS A 494 -2.31 14.68 -33.42
CA LYS A 494 -2.31 15.99 -32.76
C LYS A 494 -3.03 15.97 -31.43
N ILE A 495 -2.57 16.79 -30.49
CA ILE A 495 -3.24 17.00 -29.19
C ILE A 495 -4.72 17.35 -29.38
N GLU A 496 -5.02 18.35 -30.21
CA GLU A 496 -6.40 18.86 -30.44
C GLU A 496 -7.38 17.79 -30.93
N ARG A 497 -6.90 16.72 -31.58
CA ARG A 497 -7.75 15.62 -32.06
C ARG A 497 -7.93 14.49 -31.06
N ASN A 498 -7.05 14.40 -30.05
CA ASN A 498 -7.07 13.34 -29.05
C ASN A 498 -7.63 13.79 -27.71
N PHE A 499 -7.72 15.10 -27.48
CA PHE A 499 -8.32 15.71 -26.30
C PHE A 499 -9.39 16.70 -26.77
N ALA A 500 -10.67 16.37 -26.57
CA ALA A 500 -11.78 17.21 -27.01
C ALA A 500 -12.18 18.23 -25.94
N SER A 501 -11.98 17.90 -24.67
CA SER A 501 -12.32 18.76 -23.54
C SER A 501 -11.33 18.63 -22.38
N LEU A 502 -11.44 19.52 -21.38
CA LEU A 502 -10.71 19.41 -20.11
C LEU A 502 -11.04 18.13 -19.32
N ASP A 503 -12.14 17.43 -19.67
CA ASP A 503 -12.45 16.13 -19.07
C ASP A 503 -11.50 15.04 -19.53
N ASP A 504 -11.05 15.11 -20.78
CA ASP A 504 -10.12 14.15 -21.38
C ASP A 504 -8.70 14.30 -20.83
N ILE A 505 -8.36 15.46 -20.27
CA ILE A 505 -7.06 15.71 -19.66
C ILE A 505 -6.98 15.01 -18.30
N THR A 506 -6.56 13.75 -18.35
CA THR A 506 -6.25 12.91 -17.19
C THR A 506 -4.83 12.36 -17.33
N MET A 507 -4.18 12.00 -16.21
CA MET A 507 -2.83 11.42 -16.25
C MET A 507 -2.78 10.16 -17.13
N GLN A 508 -3.82 9.34 -17.10
CA GLN A 508 -3.95 8.12 -17.89
C GLN A 508 -4.04 8.41 -19.39
N ASN A 509 -4.92 9.34 -19.80
CA ASN A 509 -5.07 9.69 -21.21
C ASN A 509 -3.81 10.34 -21.79
N ILE A 510 -3.10 11.15 -21.01
CA ILE A 510 -1.80 11.73 -21.39
C ILE A 510 -0.77 10.62 -21.65
N LYS A 511 -0.66 9.64 -20.76
CA LYS A 511 0.28 8.50 -20.91
C LYS A 511 -0.10 7.56 -22.06
N LEU A 512 -1.39 7.34 -22.29
CA LEU A 512 -1.89 6.59 -23.44
C LEU A 512 -1.59 7.32 -24.75
N HIS A 513 -1.75 8.64 -24.77
CA HIS A 513 -1.39 9.47 -25.92
C HIS A 513 0.11 9.40 -26.22
N TYR A 514 0.97 9.41 -25.19
CA TYR A 514 2.41 9.19 -25.34
C TYR A 514 2.75 7.85 -26.01
N LEU A 515 2.16 6.74 -25.56
CA LEU A 515 2.37 5.44 -26.22
C LEU A 515 1.88 5.43 -27.68
N ARG A 516 0.77 6.12 -27.96
CA ARG A 516 0.24 6.26 -29.32
C ARG A 516 1.17 7.09 -30.21
N LEU A 517 1.80 8.13 -29.67
CA LEU A 517 2.78 8.94 -30.40
C LEU A 517 4.01 8.12 -30.74
N LEU A 518 4.55 7.34 -29.79
CA LEU A 518 5.70 6.47 -30.05
C LEU A 518 5.51 5.55 -31.26
N GLU A 519 4.29 5.05 -31.47
CA GLU A 519 3.97 4.19 -32.62
C GLU A 519 3.74 4.92 -33.94
N LYS A 520 3.61 6.24 -33.90
CA LYS A 520 3.23 7.06 -35.05
C LYS A 520 4.30 8.07 -35.39
N ILE A 521 5.52 7.91 -34.92
CA ILE A 521 6.65 8.77 -35.31
C ILE A 521 7.07 8.44 -36.74
N GLN A 522 7.46 9.48 -37.48
CA GLN A 522 8.11 9.33 -38.77
C GLN A 522 9.50 8.71 -38.57
N PRO A 523 9.79 7.50 -39.11
CA PRO A 523 11.04 6.79 -38.84
C PRO A 523 12.30 7.61 -39.14
N GLU A 524 12.27 8.43 -40.20
CA GLU A 524 13.35 9.33 -40.61
C GLU A 524 13.75 10.36 -39.54
N ASN A 525 12.82 10.72 -38.64
CA ASN A 525 13.06 11.70 -37.58
C ASN A 525 13.49 11.06 -36.26
N TRP A 526 13.42 9.73 -36.12
CA TRP A 526 13.67 9.05 -34.85
C TRP A 526 15.07 9.28 -34.30
N GLN A 527 16.11 9.22 -35.15
CA GLN A 527 17.49 9.46 -34.69
C GLN A 527 17.66 10.86 -34.09
N THR A 528 17.05 11.87 -34.70
CA THR A 528 17.07 13.25 -34.21
C THR A 528 16.35 13.37 -32.88
N ILE A 529 15.19 12.73 -32.74
CA ILE A 529 14.41 12.68 -31.49
C ILE A 529 15.26 12.03 -30.40
N TYR A 530 15.78 10.82 -30.63
CA TYR A 530 16.56 10.06 -29.66
C TYR A 530 17.79 10.85 -29.18
N ASN A 531 18.59 11.37 -30.11
CA ASN A 531 19.80 12.13 -29.79
C ASN A 531 19.47 13.38 -28.97
N THR A 532 18.39 14.09 -29.31
CA THR A 532 17.94 15.28 -28.60
C THR A 532 17.55 14.93 -27.16
N PHE A 533 16.73 13.90 -26.98
CA PHE A 533 16.32 13.48 -25.64
C PHE A 533 17.49 12.97 -24.82
N MET A 534 18.46 12.27 -25.42
CA MET A 534 19.68 11.82 -24.73
C MET A 534 20.54 12.98 -24.22
N VAL A 535 20.64 14.08 -24.97
CA VAL A 535 21.37 15.29 -24.55
C VAL A 535 20.58 16.09 -23.51
N MET A 536 19.25 16.16 -23.64
CA MET A 536 18.40 16.91 -22.72
C MET A 536 18.18 16.21 -21.36
N ARG A 537 18.57 14.94 -21.20
CA ARG A 537 18.32 14.19 -19.95
C ARG A 537 18.95 14.89 -18.76
N GLN A 538 18.14 15.08 -17.73
CA GLN A 538 18.59 15.60 -16.45
C GLN A 538 18.60 14.46 -15.42
N LYS A 539 19.63 14.47 -14.56
CA LYS A 539 19.68 13.57 -13.41
C LYS A 539 18.60 13.99 -12.42
N ARG A 540 17.70 13.07 -12.09
CA ARG A 540 16.70 13.25 -11.04
C ARG A 540 17.34 13.20 -9.66
N ILE A 541 18.34 12.33 -9.50
CA ILE A 541 19.14 12.25 -8.27
C ILE A 541 20.56 12.66 -8.63
N LEU A 542 21.00 13.77 -8.05
CA LEU A 542 22.36 14.28 -8.21
C LEU A 542 23.31 13.57 -7.23
N PRO A 543 24.53 13.22 -7.65
CA PRO A 543 25.53 12.71 -6.73
C PRO A 543 25.94 13.82 -5.76
N ASN A 544 26.00 13.49 -4.46
CA ASN A 544 26.44 14.42 -3.44
C ASN A 544 27.98 14.53 -3.47
N ALA A 545 28.50 15.39 -4.34
CA ALA A 545 29.93 15.61 -4.54
C ALA A 545 30.55 16.62 -3.55
N SER A 546 29.77 17.21 -2.65
CA SER A 546 30.29 18.18 -1.67
C SER A 546 30.97 17.52 -0.47
N ILE A 547 30.78 16.22 -0.28
CA ILE A 547 31.23 15.45 0.88
C ILE A 547 31.85 14.12 0.42
N ASP A 548 32.99 13.75 1.02
CA ASP A 548 33.64 12.46 0.75
C ASP A 548 32.91 11.27 1.41
N GLU A 549 33.36 10.03 1.18
CA GLU A 549 32.77 8.84 1.80
C GLU A 549 32.91 8.80 3.34
N LYS A 550 33.80 9.62 3.92
CA LYS A 550 34.06 9.69 5.35
C LYS A 550 33.27 10.81 6.05
N GLY A 551 32.60 11.68 5.29
CA GLY A 551 31.80 12.79 5.81
C GLY A 551 32.56 14.11 5.89
N ASN A 552 33.71 14.24 5.25
CA ASN A 552 34.48 15.47 5.20
C ASN A 552 34.05 16.32 4.01
N SER A 553 33.88 17.63 4.23
CA SER A 553 33.54 18.56 3.15
C SER A 553 34.70 18.73 2.17
N LEU A 554 34.42 18.50 0.90
CA LEU A 554 35.35 18.72 -0.21
C LEU A 554 35.28 20.19 -0.64
N ARG A 555 36.34 20.96 -0.36
CA ARG A 555 36.48 22.32 -0.91
C ARG A 555 37.05 22.25 -2.32
N LYS A 556 36.31 22.78 -3.31
CA LYS A 556 36.86 23.00 -4.66
C LYS A 556 38.02 24.00 -4.57
N ILE A 557 39.26 23.54 -4.65
CA ILE A 557 40.40 24.42 -4.89
C ILE A 557 40.35 24.77 -6.38
N ALA A 558 39.98 26.01 -6.72
CA ALA A 558 40.14 26.50 -8.07
C ALA A 558 41.64 26.50 -8.40
N SER A 559 42.10 25.58 -9.25
CA SER A 559 43.47 25.61 -9.73
C SER A 559 43.63 26.84 -10.61
N VAL A 560 44.33 27.86 -10.10
CA VAL A 560 44.84 28.95 -10.93
C VAL A 560 45.81 28.32 -11.91
N GLY A 561 45.50 28.39 -13.20
CA GLY A 561 46.32 27.80 -14.27
C GLY A 561 47.73 28.41 -14.32
N PRO A 562 48.68 27.75 -15.01
CA PRO A 562 50.05 28.25 -15.12
C PRO A 562 50.02 29.60 -15.86
N GLY A 563 50.36 30.70 -15.18
CA GLY A 563 50.50 32.03 -15.80
C GLY A 563 49.83 33.20 -15.08
N SER A 564 48.98 32.97 -14.08
CA SER A 564 48.39 34.09 -13.31
C SER A 564 49.25 34.43 -12.08
N MET A 565 49.93 35.57 -12.12
CA MET A 565 50.61 36.12 -10.94
C MET A 565 49.55 36.72 -10.00
N VAL A 566 49.32 36.07 -8.86
CA VAL A 566 48.67 36.73 -7.72
C VAL A 566 49.78 37.33 -6.87
N ALA A 567 49.81 38.66 -6.76
CA ALA A 567 50.74 39.36 -5.90
C ALA A 567 50.42 39.06 -4.42
N SER A 568 51.04 38.03 -3.86
CA SER A 568 51.07 37.80 -2.42
C SER A 568 52.17 38.64 -1.80
N ALA A 569 51.78 39.70 -1.09
CA ALA A 569 52.69 40.47 -0.25
C ALA A 569 53.26 39.60 0.89
N ARG A 570 54.59 39.69 1.06
CA ARG A 570 55.39 39.30 2.23
C ARG A 570 55.44 37.81 2.59
N ASN A 571 56.48 37.12 2.12
CA ASN A 571 57.54 36.57 2.98
C ASN A 571 58.62 35.90 2.12
N GLU A 572 59.88 36.14 2.48
CA GLU A 572 61.08 35.69 1.79
C GLU A 572 61.30 34.18 1.94
N GLY A 573 61.32 33.47 0.82
CA GLY A 573 61.69 32.06 0.73
C GLY A 573 61.64 31.61 -0.74
N LYS A 574 62.73 31.00 -1.24
CA LYS A 574 62.96 30.69 -2.66
C LYS A 574 61.77 29.98 -3.33
N PRO A 575 61.47 30.26 -4.62
CA PRO A 575 60.43 29.54 -5.35
C PRO A 575 60.87 28.10 -5.64
N LEU A 576 60.10 27.13 -5.15
CA LEU A 576 60.22 25.72 -5.50
C LEU A 576 59.57 25.48 -6.88
N ILE A 577 60.40 25.18 -7.88
CA ILE A 577 59.93 24.69 -9.18
C ILE A 577 59.69 23.18 -9.03
N LYS A 578 58.43 22.74 -9.13
CA LYS A 578 58.11 21.32 -9.36
C LYS A 578 58.14 21.04 -10.86
N THR A 579 59.18 20.36 -11.31
CA THR A 579 59.27 19.69 -12.61
C THR A 579 58.68 18.28 -12.50
N VAL A 580 57.44 18.08 -12.94
CA VAL A 580 57.00 16.80 -13.54
C VAL A 580 55.90 17.11 -14.56
N SER A 581 56.18 16.77 -15.81
CA SER A 581 55.24 16.73 -16.92
C SER A 581 54.38 15.46 -16.83
N GLU A 582 53.08 15.61 -16.62
CA GLU A 582 52.09 14.61 -17.03
C GLU A 582 51.19 15.25 -18.07
N GLN A 583 51.05 14.56 -19.21
CA GLN A 583 50.14 14.94 -20.28
C GLN A 583 48.70 15.05 -19.73
N PRO A 584 47.89 16.03 -20.16
CA PRO A 584 46.49 16.05 -19.81
C PRO A 584 45.79 14.92 -20.58
N VAL A 585 45.62 13.78 -19.92
CA VAL A 585 44.62 12.81 -20.35
C VAL A 585 43.27 13.52 -20.20
N ALA A 586 42.58 13.74 -21.32
CA ALA A 586 41.23 14.26 -21.32
C ALA A 586 40.38 13.44 -20.32
N PRO A 587 39.54 14.08 -19.48
CA PRO A 587 38.75 13.34 -18.50
C PRO A 587 37.78 12.45 -19.26
N VAL A 588 38.09 11.16 -19.33
CA VAL A 588 37.11 10.13 -19.65
C VAL A 588 36.06 10.25 -18.56
N SER A 589 34.86 10.70 -18.91
CA SER A 589 33.71 10.83 -18.02
C SER A 589 33.28 9.44 -17.55
N GLN A 590 33.94 8.93 -16.50
CA GLN A 590 33.41 7.80 -15.74
C GLN A 590 32.05 8.26 -15.20
N GLN A 591 30.96 7.71 -15.75
CA GLN A 591 29.61 8.03 -15.33
C GLN A 591 29.40 7.60 -13.88
N GLU A 592 29.60 8.52 -12.94
CA GLU A 592 29.46 8.27 -11.51
C GLU A 592 28.07 7.68 -11.20
N GLN A 593 28.07 6.52 -10.53
CA GLN A 593 26.86 5.93 -9.99
C GLN A 593 26.32 6.80 -8.85
N CYS A 594 25.00 6.95 -8.78
CA CYS A 594 24.34 7.82 -7.82
C CYS A 594 23.51 7.02 -6.82
N ALA A 595 23.17 7.63 -5.68
CA ALA A 595 22.22 7.10 -4.70
C ALA A 595 22.58 5.72 -4.13
N ILE A 596 23.86 5.49 -3.84
CA ILE A 596 24.38 4.21 -3.29
C ILE A 596 24.42 4.25 -1.77
N PHE A 597 24.85 5.39 -1.21
CA PHE A 597 25.20 5.51 0.20
C PHE A 597 23.98 5.91 1.02
N ILE A 598 23.02 4.97 1.07
CA ILE A 598 21.68 5.16 1.62
C ILE A 598 21.65 5.43 3.13
N THR A 599 22.71 5.10 3.89
CA THR A 599 22.81 5.44 5.33
C THR A 599 23.62 6.71 5.60
N THR A 600 24.21 7.35 4.58
CA THR A 600 25.08 8.53 4.74
C THR A 600 24.76 9.62 3.72
N LYS A 601 25.67 9.92 2.77
CA LYS A 601 25.61 11.12 1.92
C LYS A 601 24.45 11.15 0.94
N ASP A 602 23.84 10.00 0.64
CA ASP A 602 22.68 9.90 -0.25
C ASP A 602 21.36 9.72 0.52
N ALA A 603 21.39 9.61 1.85
CA ALA A 603 20.21 9.34 2.69
C ALA A 603 19.11 10.41 2.53
N TYR A 604 19.50 11.68 2.33
CA TYR A 604 18.58 12.82 2.18
C TYR A 604 17.66 12.69 0.96
N THR A 605 18.05 11.86 -0.01
CA THR A 605 17.24 11.60 -1.20
C THR A 605 16.04 10.70 -0.90
N LEU A 606 15.95 10.11 0.30
CA LEU A 606 14.83 9.30 0.76
C LEU A 606 13.90 10.16 1.61
N THR A 607 12.77 10.52 1.03
CA THR A 607 11.83 11.53 1.54
C THR A 607 10.49 10.90 1.91
N ASP A 608 9.69 11.65 2.68
CA ASP A 608 8.28 11.41 2.98
C ASP A 608 7.90 10.14 3.78
N GLY A 609 8.62 9.03 3.64
CA GLY A 609 8.29 7.76 4.27
C GLY A 609 9.36 6.67 4.10
N PRO A 610 9.09 5.46 4.61
CA PRO A 610 10.07 4.38 4.63
C PRO A 610 10.45 3.90 3.22
N THR A 611 11.68 3.39 3.13
CA THR A 611 12.23 2.80 1.89
C THR A 611 12.30 1.28 1.99
N ILE A 612 11.99 0.56 0.92
CA ILE A 612 12.25 -0.88 0.81
C ILE A 612 13.49 -1.14 -0.05
N PHE A 613 14.36 -2.04 0.38
CA PHE A 613 15.53 -2.49 -0.36
C PHE A 613 15.43 -4.00 -0.60
N LEU A 614 15.19 -4.40 -1.84
CA LEU A 614 15.07 -5.80 -2.22
C LEU A 614 16.42 -6.34 -2.73
N ALA A 615 16.91 -7.39 -2.09
CA ALA A 615 18.17 -8.07 -2.44
C ALA A 615 18.10 -9.57 -2.18
N GLU A 616 18.85 -10.36 -2.94
CA GLU A 616 18.99 -11.80 -2.68
C GLU A 616 19.81 -12.00 -1.40
N ASP A 617 20.97 -11.34 -1.31
CA ASP A 617 21.86 -11.37 -0.15
C ASP A 617 21.59 -10.19 0.80
N VAL A 618 20.58 -10.37 1.64
CA VAL A 618 20.14 -9.38 2.63
C VAL A 618 21.24 -9.05 3.64
N GLU A 619 22.04 -10.04 4.06
CA GLU A 619 23.12 -9.85 5.02
C GLU A 619 24.23 -8.94 4.49
N LYS A 620 24.60 -9.11 3.22
CA LYS A 620 25.62 -8.27 2.59
C LYS A 620 25.19 -6.81 2.53
N ILE A 621 23.92 -6.54 2.22
CA ILE A 621 23.39 -5.17 2.24
C ILE A 621 23.34 -4.62 3.67
N ALA A 622 22.94 -5.44 4.65
CA ALA A 622 22.96 -5.07 6.06
C ALA A 622 24.38 -4.71 6.54
N LYS A 623 25.38 -5.55 6.24
CA LYS A 623 26.80 -5.31 6.53
C LYS A 623 27.31 -4.04 5.85
N PHE A 624 26.95 -3.84 4.58
CA PHE A 624 27.28 -2.62 3.84
C PHE A 624 26.70 -1.37 4.53
N CYS A 625 25.44 -1.39 4.95
CA CYS A 625 24.80 -0.26 5.64
C CYS A 625 25.52 0.14 6.94
N ILE A 626 25.95 -0.85 7.74
CA ILE A 626 26.71 -0.62 8.97
C ILE A 626 28.11 -0.05 8.66
N GLN A 627 28.82 -0.65 7.70
CA GLN A 627 30.15 -0.18 7.29
C GLN A 627 30.11 1.26 6.82
N GLN A 628 29.11 1.61 6.01
CA GLN A 628 28.96 2.97 5.48
C GLN A 628 28.57 4.00 6.54
N ALA A 629 27.87 3.60 7.61
CA ALA A 629 27.52 4.51 8.69
C ALA A 629 28.74 5.14 9.39
N ASN A 630 29.94 4.54 9.21
CA ASN A 630 31.22 5.05 9.68
C ASN A 630 31.18 5.39 11.19
N ILE A 631 30.59 4.48 11.98
CA ILE A 631 30.48 4.58 13.43
C ILE A 631 31.89 4.35 14.03
N PRO A 632 32.42 5.26 14.86
CA PRO A 632 33.72 5.08 15.50
C PRO A 632 33.78 3.78 16.28
N VAL A 633 34.90 3.06 16.17
CA VAL A 633 35.11 1.74 16.81
C VAL A 633 34.78 1.77 18.30
N LYS A 634 35.26 2.77 19.04
CA LYS A 634 34.95 2.95 20.47
C LYS A 634 33.46 3.08 20.79
N ALA A 635 32.71 3.75 19.92
CA ALA A 635 31.27 3.91 20.10
C ALA A 635 30.54 2.58 19.80
N MET A 636 30.98 1.86 18.76
CA MET A 636 30.47 0.52 18.45
C MET A 636 30.77 -0.47 19.58
N GLU A 637 31.99 -0.49 20.10
CA GLU A 637 32.41 -1.32 21.24
C GLU A 637 31.51 -1.08 22.45
N SER A 638 31.29 0.19 22.82
CA SER A 638 30.39 0.54 23.95
C SER A 638 28.94 0.08 23.74
N ILE A 639 28.43 0.14 22.50
CA ILE A 639 27.07 -0.34 22.18
C ILE A 639 27.03 -1.87 22.27
N VAL A 640 28.01 -2.55 21.69
CA VAL A 640 28.10 -4.01 21.70
C VAL A 640 28.26 -4.54 23.12
N GLU A 641 29.08 -3.93 23.97
CA GLU A 641 29.23 -4.30 25.39
C GLU A 641 27.90 -4.22 26.16
N LYS A 642 27.11 -3.17 25.91
CA LYS A 642 25.78 -3.04 26.53
C LYS A 642 24.80 -4.09 25.99
N ILE A 643 24.85 -4.37 24.68
CA ILE A 643 24.04 -5.42 24.07
C ILE A 643 24.41 -6.80 24.64
N GLU A 644 25.70 -7.11 24.79
CA GLU A 644 26.18 -8.36 25.37
C GLU A 644 25.79 -8.50 26.84
N PHE A 645 25.91 -7.43 27.62
CA PHE A 645 25.40 -7.40 28.99
C PHE A 645 23.89 -7.72 29.04
N ASN A 646 23.10 -7.12 28.15
CA ASN A 646 21.66 -7.38 28.06
C ASN A 646 21.36 -8.80 27.56
N ASN A 647 22.15 -9.35 26.63
CA ASN A 647 22.01 -10.74 26.17
C ASN A 647 22.22 -11.72 27.33
N ASN A 648 23.27 -11.51 28.15
CA ASN A 648 23.52 -12.31 29.36
C ASN A 648 22.38 -12.19 30.39
N LEU A 649 21.81 -10.99 30.55
CA LEU A 649 20.61 -10.79 31.38
C LEU A 649 19.40 -11.53 30.81
N ASN A 650 19.20 -11.51 29.49
CA ASN A 650 18.09 -12.19 28.84
C ASN A 650 18.18 -13.72 29.00
N GLU A 651 19.38 -14.30 28.94
CA GLU A 651 19.60 -15.72 29.25
C GLU A 651 19.25 -16.04 30.71
N ARG A 652 19.58 -15.14 31.64
CA ARG A 652 19.24 -15.32 33.06
C ARG A 652 17.74 -15.18 33.32
N ILE A 653 17.09 -14.24 32.64
CA ILE A 653 15.63 -14.07 32.65
C ILE A 653 14.97 -15.34 32.12
N GLU A 654 15.47 -15.93 31.04
CA GLU A 654 14.95 -17.17 30.47
C GLU A 654 15.06 -18.36 31.43
N GLN A 655 16.20 -18.51 32.12
CA GLN A 655 16.36 -19.55 33.14
C GLN A 655 15.31 -19.41 34.26
N LEU A 656 15.06 -18.18 34.71
CA LEU A 656 14.07 -17.90 35.76
C LEU A 656 12.62 -18.04 35.26
N GLU A 657 12.33 -17.69 34.00
CA GLU A 657 11.02 -17.90 33.37
C GLU A 657 10.72 -19.40 33.23
N MET A 658 11.70 -20.21 32.81
CA MET A 658 11.56 -21.66 32.71
C MET A 658 11.43 -22.32 34.09
N GLU A 659 12.15 -21.83 35.10
CA GLU A 659 12.02 -22.28 36.49
C GLU A 659 10.62 -21.94 37.06
N LEU A 660 10.10 -20.74 36.75
CA LEU A 660 8.75 -20.32 37.14
C LEU A 660 7.69 -21.20 36.48
N GLU A 661 7.77 -21.44 35.17
CA GLU A 661 6.84 -22.29 34.44
C GLU A 661 6.85 -23.74 34.99
N THR A 662 8.04 -24.28 35.28
CA THR A 662 8.19 -25.60 35.91
C THR A 662 7.55 -25.66 37.30
N LEU A 663 7.64 -24.58 38.08
CA LEU A 663 7.02 -24.49 39.40
C LEU A 663 5.50 -24.34 39.31
N GLU A 664 5.00 -23.57 38.35
CA GLU A 664 3.57 -23.40 38.08
C GLU A 664 2.91 -24.70 37.57
N GLU A 665 3.58 -25.45 36.69
CA GLU A 665 3.11 -26.77 36.22
C GLU A 665 3.07 -27.81 37.35
N ARG A 666 4.06 -27.80 38.25
CA ARG A 666 4.07 -28.64 39.46
C ARG A 666 2.94 -28.28 40.41
N ASN A 667 2.58 -26.99 40.50
CA ASN A 667 1.44 -26.53 41.31
C ASN A 667 0.10 -26.91 40.67
N ALA A 668 -0.05 -26.77 39.35
CA ALA A 668 -1.24 -27.17 38.61
C ALA A 668 -1.49 -28.70 38.70
N SER A 669 -0.42 -29.50 38.67
CA SER A 669 -0.50 -30.96 38.82
C SER A 669 -0.96 -31.40 40.22
N LYS A 670 -0.62 -30.66 41.27
CA LYS A 670 -1.10 -30.91 42.64
C LYS A 670 -2.57 -30.53 42.86
N VAL A 671 -3.08 -29.53 42.14
CA VAL A 671 -4.49 -29.11 42.22
C VAL A 671 -5.41 -30.15 41.58
N ILE A 672 -4.94 -30.91 40.58
CA ILE A 672 -5.72 -31.97 39.92
C ILE A 672 -5.92 -33.20 40.85
N GLU A 673 -5.02 -33.45 41.81
CA GLU A 673 -5.19 -34.53 42.79
C GLU A 673 -6.15 -34.19 43.94
N ALA A 674 -6.46 -32.90 44.16
CA ALA A 674 -7.29 -32.44 45.27
C ALA A 674 -8.79 -32.33 44.94
N ASP A 675 -9.19 -32.30 43.66
CA ASP A 675 -10.58 -32.11 43.25
C ASP A 675 -11.10 -33.31 42.42
N GLY A 676 -11.56 -34.34 43.13
CA GLY A 676 -12.62 -35.24 42.67
C GLY A 676 -12.26 -36.26 41.58
N GLY A 677 -11.83 -37.45 42.02
CA GLY A 677 -11.78 -38.65 41.17
C GLY A 677 -13.16 -39.07 40.65
N GLY A 678 -13.27 -39.23 39.33
CA GLY A 678 -14.32 -39.96 38.63
C GLY A 678 -13.71 -40.95 37.65
N ASN A 679 -13.89 -42.25 37.92
CA ASN A 679 -13.45 -43.42 37.15
C ASN A 679 -13.50 -43.24 35.62
N TYR A 680 -12.47 -43.71 34.90
CA TYR A 680 -12.58 -44.72 33.82
C TYR A 680 -11.19 -45.20 33.33
N GLY A 681 -10.88 -46.48 33.58
CA GLY A 681 -10.28 -47.42 32.62
C GLY A 681 -8.77 -47.41 32.32
N GLY A 682 -8.02 -48.39 32.88
CA GLY A 682 -6.73 -48.83 32.32
C GLY A 682 -5.94 -49.78 33.24
N LYS A 683 -5.74 -51.03 32.81
CA LYS A 683 -5.21 -52.17 33.58
C LYS A 683 -3.69 -52.15 33.82
N SER A 684 -3.31 -52.62 35.02
CA SER A 684 -2.17 -53.52 35.35
C SER A 684 -0.73 -52.99 35.30
N TYR A 685 -0.05 -52.90 36.46
CA TYR A 685 0.87 -53.95 36.94
C TYR A 685 1.35 -53.68 38.38
N SER A 686 1.58 -54.77 39.10
CA SER A 686 1.89 -54.89 40.52
C SER A 686 3.27 -54.39 40.97
N LYS A 687 3.38 -53.83 42.18
CA LYS A 687 4.23 -54.39 43.25
C LYS A 687 3.92 -53.77 44.61
N LYS A 688 3.65 -54.64 45.58
CA LYS A 688 3.54 -54.37 47.03
C LYS A 688 4.92 -54.08 47.63
N SER A 689 4.99 -53.12 48.54
CA SER A 689 5.75 -53.26 49.79
C SER A 689 5.16 -52.35 50.87
N ASP A 690 4.79 -52.95 51.98
CA ASP A 690 4.26 -52.35 53.21
C ASP A 690 5.27 -51.43 53.90
N SER A 691 4.81 -50.28 54.41
CA SER A 691 5.14 -49.82 55.76
C SER A 691 4.23 -48.66 56.19
N LYS A 692 3.39 -48.92 57.20
CA LYS A 692 2.67 -47.91 57.99
C LYS A 692 3.63 -47.23 58.98
N GLN A 693 3.66 -45.90 59.02
CA GLN A 693 3.74 -45.05 60.23
C GLN A 693 3.46 -43.59 59.79
N LYS A 694 2.39 -42.95 60.30
CA LYS A 694 2.42 -41.88 61.32
C LYS A 694 3.51 -40.83 61.01
N SER A 695 3.27 -39.54 60.82
CA SER A 695 2.28 -38.67 61.47
C SER A 695 2.24 -37.29 60.79
N SER A 696 1.17 -36.57 61.11
CA SER A 696 0.84 -35.17 60.85
C SER A 696 1.98 -34.14 60.83
N SER A 697 1.61 -33.01 60.21
CA SER A 697 2.13 -31.64 60.36
C SER A 697 3.44 -31.30 59.66
N THR A 698 3.38 -30.99 58.36
CA THR A 698 4.39 -30.15 57.66
C THR A 698 3.93 -29.59 56.29
N ASN A 699 2.64 -29.64 55.96
CA ASN A 699 2.17 -29.24 54.62
C ASN A 699 1.84 -27.74 54.46
N GLU A 700 1.63 -26.99 55.54
CA GLU A 700 1.38 -25.54 55.45
C GLU A 700 2.67 -24.71 55.30
N GLU A 701 3.80 -25.17 55.87
CA GLU A 701 5.09 -24.46 55.72
C GLU A 701 5.66 -24.57 54.30
N ASN A 702 5.51 -25.73 53.65
CA ASN A 702 6.02 -25.94 52.28
C ASN A 702 5.25 -25.13 51.22
N ASP A 703 3.94 -24.91 51.40
CA ASP A 703 3.11 -24.15 50.48
C ASP A 703 3.30 -22.63 50.66
N TYR A 704 3.61 -22.20 51.90
CA TYR A 704 4.01 -20.83 52.20
C TYR A 704 5.41 -20.50 51.65
N ASP A 705 6.37 -21.42 51.76
CA ASP A 705 7.73 -21.22 51.25
C ASP A 705 7.82 -21.34 49.71
N GLN A 706 6.93 -22.12 49.07
CA GLN A 706 6.80 -22.20 47.60
C GLN A 706 6.08 -20.98 47.00
N ASN A 707 5.01 -20.45 47.62
CA ASN A 707 4.42 -19.18 47.17
C ASN A 707 5.39 -18.00 47.38
N LYS A 708 6.21 -18.05 48.43
CA LYS A 708 7.31 -17.09 48.66
C LYS A 708 8.44 -17.27 47.65
N SER A 709 8.71 -18.47 47.14
CA SER A 709 9.70 -18.69 46.08
C SER A 709 9.22 -18.16 44.72
N VAL A 710 7.95 -18.37 44.36
CA VAL A 710 7.33 -17.76 43.16
C VAL A 710 7.34 -16.23 43.25
N GLY A 711 6.96 -15.68 44.42
CA GLY A 711 7.05 -14.24 44.67
C GLY A 711 8.48 -13.68 44.59
N ARG A 712 9.48 -14.44 45.05
CA ARG A 712 10.91 -14.08 44.91
C ARG A 712 11.37 -14.13 43.46
N ILE A 713 10.96 -15.13 42.67
CA ILE A 713 11.30 -15.22 41.25
C ILE A 713 10.66 -14.06 40.48
N HIS A 714 9.41 -13.70 40.77
CA HIS A 714 8.79 -12.50 40.19
C HIS A 714 9.55 -11.22 40.53
N GLN A 715 9.94 -11.04 41.80
CA GLN A 715 10.72 -9.87 42.23
C GLN A 715 12.11 -9.84 41.56
N GLN A 716 12.76 -11.00 41.40
CA GLN A 716 14.02 -11.12 40.68
C GLN A 716 13.87 -10.81 39.18
N LEU A 717 12.80 -11.29 38.53
CA LEU A 717 12.47 -10.97 37.15
C LEU A 717 12.23 -9.47 36.96
N GLU A 718 11.53 -8.82 37.89
CA GLU A 718 11.27 -7.38 37.85
C GLU A 718 12.57 -6.57 38.01
N VAL A 719 13.46 -6.97 38.93
CA VAL A 719 14.79 -6.37 39.10
C VAL A 719 15.65 -6.57 37.86
N LEU A 720 15.69 -7.77 37.27
CA LEU A 720 16.46 -8.06 36.07
C LEU A 720 15.95 -7.28 34.86
N ARG A 721 14.62 -7.17 34.69
CA ARG A 721 14.00 -6.35 33.63
C ARG A 721 14.29 -4.86 33.82
N SER A 722 14.31 -4.36 35.06
CA SER A 722 14.71 -2.97 35.35
C SER A 722 16.22 -2.71 35.16
N SER A 723 17.04 -3.76 35.13
CA SER A 723 18.50 -3.67 34.98
C SER A 723 18.97 -3.66 33.51
N ILE A 724 18.03 -3.73 32.56
CA ILE A 724 18.32 -3.66 31.13
C ILE A 724 18.93 -2.31 30.81
N LYS A 725 20.12 -2.31 30.24
CA LYS A 725 20.81 -1.08 29.84
C LYS A 725 20.23 -0.58 28.53
N THR A 726 19.65 0.62 28.52
CA THR A 726 19.26 1.28 27.28
C THR A 726 20.49 1.87 26.59
N THR A 727 20.49 1.80 25.26
CA THR A 727 21.56 2.37 24.43
C THR A 727 20.92 3.08 23.24
N GLU A 728 20.93 4.41 23.28
CA GLU A 728 20.54 5.23 22.14
C GLU A 728 21.75 5.49 21.25
N LEU A 729 21.57 5.35 19.94
CA LEU A 729 22.60 5.70 18.96
C LEU A 729 22.64 7.22 18.79
N ASN A 730 23.85 7.81 18.76
CA ASN A 730 23.98 9.24 18.52
C ASN A 730 23.33 9.63 17.18
N GLU A 731 22.53 10.71 17.18
CA GLU A 731 21.80 11.18 16.00
C GLU A 731 22.66 11.38 14.75
N THR A 732 23.98 11.60 14.89
CA THR A 732 24.91 11.70 13.75
C THR A 732 25.00 10.42 12.89
N PHE A 733 24.59 9.27 13.42
CA PHE A 733 24.62 7.96 12.75
C PHE A 733 23.22 7.45 12.38
N VAL A 734 22.16 8.13 12.82
CA VAL A 734 20.79 7.80 12.43
C VAL A 734 20.45 8.58 11.16
N PRO A 735 20.15 7.91 10.03
CA PRO A 735 19.92 8.59 8.76
C PRO A 735 18.87 9.70 8.84
N ASN A 736 19.19 10.85 8.25
CA ASN A 736 18.30 12.02 8.13
C ASN A 736 17.84 12.68 9.45
N LYS A 737 18.38 12.30 10.62
CA LYS A 737 18.27 13.12 11.82
C LYS A 737 19.02 14.45 11.64
N LEU A 738 18.71 15.44 12.48
CA LEU A 738 19.24 16.80 12.33
C LEU A 738 20.78 16.85 12.31
N LEU A 739 21.45 16.13 13.22
CA LEU A 739 22.91 16.08 13.25
C LEU A 739 23.50 15.28 12.08
N HIS A 740 22.82 14.22 11.63
CA HIS A 740 23.21 13.45 10.45
C HIS A 740 23.17 14.31 9.18
N GLN A 741 22.08 15.05 8.95
CA GLN A 741 21.94 15.96 7.81
C GLN A 741 23.01 17.05 7.80
N LYS A 742 23.32 17.63 8.97
CA LYS A 742 24.40 18.62 9.09
C LYS A 742 25.77 18.06 8.69
N LYS A 743 26.03 16.78 8.94
CA LYS A 743 27.28 16.12 8.57
C LYS A 743 27.31 15.72 7.09
N TRP A 744 26.22 15.14 6.60
CA TRP A 744 26.21 14.41 5.32
C TRP A 744 25.51 15.13 4.17
N ALA A 745 24.70 16.16 4.44
CA ALA A 745 23.84 16.80 3.44
C ALA A 745 23.66 18.32 3.67
N GLN A 746 24.62 19.00 4.32
CA GLN A 746 24.50 20.41 4.72
C GLN A 746 24.17 21.36 3.55
N THR A 747 24.68 21.07 2.36
CA THR A 747 24.49 21.88 1.15
C THR A 747 23.32 21.42 0.28
N GLN A 748 22.58 20.41 0.72
CA GLN A 748 21.49 19.79 -0.05
C GLN A 748 20.12 20.25 0.48
N GLU A 749 19.09 20.07 -0.33
CA GLU A 749 17.71 20.28 0.11
C GLU A 749 17.26 19.07 0.94
N THR A 750 17.01 19.27 2.24
CA THR A 750 16.68 18.18 3.18
C THR A 750 15.29 18.28 3.81
N THR A 751 14.47 19.26 3.40
CA THR A 751 13.18 19.62 4.02
C THR A 751 12.19 18.45 4.11
N SER A 752 12.17 17.57 3.14
CA SER A 752 11.28 16.40 3.08
C SER A 752 11.95 15.07 3.45
N SER A 753 13.21 15.10 3.90
CA SER A 753 13.98 13.87 4.20
C SER A 753 13.33 13.09 5.33
N PHE A 754 13.14 11.79 5.12
CA PHE A 754 12.48 10.92 6.09
C PHE A 754 13.50 10.29 7.04
N THR A 755 13.18 10.24 8.34
CA THR A 755 14.00 9.65 9.40
C THR A 755 13.18 8.66 10.22
N SER A 756 13.85 7.69 10.83
CA SER A 756 13.23 6.76 11.78
C SER A 756 12.78 7.46 13.08
N ASN A 757 11.82 6.83 13.75
CA ASN A 757 11.29 7.23 15.05
C ASN A 757 11.23 6.02 15.99
N ILE A 758 12.35 5.76 16.67
CA ILE A 758 12.51 4.67 17.64
C ILE A 758 12.61 5.31 19.02
N ASP A 759 11.58 5.13 19.85
CA ASP A 759 11.50 5.67 21.20
C ASP A 759 12.14 4.72 22.23
N GLU A 760 12.31 5.19 23.47
CA GLU A 760 12.98 4.42 24.52
C GLU A 760 12.29 3.08 24.82
N THR A 761 10.96 3.03 24.74
CA THR A 761 10.21 1.78 24.96
C THR A 761 10.53 0.75 23.87
N ILE A 762 10.59 1.17 22.60
CA ILE A 762 11.03 0.29 21.51
C ILE A 762 12.50 -0.11 21.68
N ILE A 763 13.39 0.78 22.13
CA ILE A 763 14.79 0.43 22.39
C ILE A 763 14.88 -0.70 23.42
N ILE A 764 14.09 -0.65 24.49
CA ILE A 764 14.04 -1.72 25.49
C ILE A 764 13.51 -3.02 24.86
N GLU A 765 12.43 -2.96 24.07
CA GLU A 765 11.91 -4.12 23.33
C GLU A 765 12.99 -4.75 22.41
N ILE A 766 13.77 -3.93 21.69
CA ILE A 766 14.87 -4.39 20.83
C ILE A 766 15.99 -5.04 21.65
N MET A 767 16.34 -4.48 22.81
CA MET A 767 17.39 -5.02 23.67
C MET A 767 17.00 -6.37 24.27
N MET A 768 15.71 -6.58 24.55
CA MET A 768 15.14 -7.84 25.06
C MET A 768 15.07 -8.96 24.00
N LEU A 769 15.35 -8.66 22.73
CA LEU A 769 15.33 -9.69 21.69
C LEU A 769 16.40 -10.77 21.94
N LYS A 770 15.96 -12.02 22.07
CA LYS A 770 16.80 -13.20 22.26
C LYS A 770 17.30 -13.74 20.92
N ASN A 771 18.47 -14.38 20.84
CA ASN A 771 18.94 -15.08 19.64
C ASN A 771 18.89 -14.25 18.34
N VAL A 772 19.15 -12.95 18.41
CA VAL A 772 19.26 -12.03 17.26
C VAL A 772 20.67 -11.46 17.24
N GLU A 773 21.29 -11.44 16.07
CA GLU A 773 22.65 -10.88 15.92
C GLU A 773 22.74 -9.43 16.42
N ASN A 774 23.85 -9.10 17.07
CA ASN A 774 24.11 -7.74 17.55
C ASN A 774 24.10 -6.71 16.40
N SER A 775 24.54 -7.13 15.21
CA SER A 775 24.52 -6.33 13.97
C SER A 775 23.09 -5.85 13.61
N TRP A 776 22.08 -6.70 13.79
CA TRP A 776 20.69 -6.40 13.47
C TRP A 776 20.04 -5.53 14.55
N LYS A 777 20.40 -5.72 15.83
CA LYS A 777 20.01 -4.80 16.90
C LYS A 777 20.53 -3.39 16.62
N VAL A 778 21.79 -3.25 16.19
CA VAL A 778 22.37 -1.96 15.80
C VAL A 778 21.64 -1.35 14.60
N LEU A 779 21.31 -2.15 13.58
CA LEU A 779 20.51 -1.67 12.44
C LEU A 779 19.13 -1.18 12.86
N LEU A 780 18.44 -1.91 13.74
CA LEU A 780 17.14 -1.49 14.28
C LEU A 780 17.23 -0.16 15.04
N LEU A 781 18.31 0.08 15.79
CA LEU A 781 18.57 1.37 16.44
C LEU A 781 18.81 2.50 15.43
N MET A 782 19.42 2.20 14.27
CA MET A 782 19.49 3.15 13.14
C MET A 782 18.13 3.35 12.45
N GLY A 783 17.14 2.53 12.78
CA GLY A 783 15.85 2.47 12.10
C GLY A 783 15.86 1.70 10.79
N VAL A 784 16.87 0.84 10.57
CA VAL A 784 16.93 -0.08 9.45
C VAL A 784 16.50 -1.46 9.93
N GLY A 785 15.40 -1.96 9.39
CA GLY A 785 14.92 -3.30 9.70
C GLY A 785 15.34 -4.33 8.66
N VAL A 786 15.67 -5.54 9.09
CA VAL A 786 16.03 -6.65 8.19
C VAL A 786 14.92 -7.70 8.21
N PHE A 787 14.25 -7.91 7.09
CA PHE A 787 13.16 -8.87 6.98
C PHE A 787 13.65 -10.16 6.32
N THR A 788 13.81 -11.20 7.13
CA THR A 788 14.15 -12.56 6.71
C THR A 788 13.30 -13.56 7.49
N ASN A 789 13.22 -14.81 7.02
CA ASN A 789 12.66 -15.91 7.81
C ASN A 789 13.58 -16.16 9.01
N HIS A 790 13.33 -15.48 10.12
CA HIS A 790 14.13 -15.59 11.34
C HIS A 790 13.45 -16.54 12.35
N PRO A 791 14.20 -17.41 13.06
CA PRO A 791 13.62 -18.34 14.03
C PRO A 791 12.94 -17.64 15.21
N ASN A 792 13.35 -16.41 15.54
CA ASN A 792 12.72 -15.62 16.61
C ASN A 792 11.43 -14.91 16.11
N ILE A 793 10.29 -15.33 16.67
CA ILE A 793 8.96 -14.76 16.43
C ILE A 793 8.88 -13.31 16.92
N ALA A 794 9.43 -12.99 18.09
CA ALA A 794 9.39 -11.65 18.69
C ALA A 794 10.12 -10.61 17.83
N TYR A 795 11.26 -10.96 17.21
CA TYR A 795 11.94 -10.08 16.24
C TYR A 795 11.02 -9.75 15.07
N THR A 796 10.39 -10.79 14.51
CA THR A 796 9.48 -10.64 13.37
C THR A 796 8.26 -9.80 13.73
N GLU A 797 7.71 -9.94 14.94
CA GLU A 797 6.58 -9.15 15.44
C GLU A 797 6.94 -7.68 15.65
N ILE A 798 8.09 -7.39 16.30
CA ILE A 798 8.59 -6.02 16.45
C ILE A 798 8.79 -5.39 15.07
N MET A 799 9.45 -6.10 14.15
CA MET A 799 9.66 -5.65 12.78
C MET A 799 8.34 -5.30 12.08
N LYS A 800 7.33 -6.16 12.19
CA LYS A 800 6.00 -5.93 11.61
C LYS A 800 5.33 -4.69 12.23
N LYS A 801 5.34 -4.57 13.56
CA LYS A 801 4.79 -3.42 14.31
C LYS A 801 5.45 -2.11 13.88
N LEU A 802 6.78 -2.08 13.77
CA LEU A 802 7.53 -0.88 13.37
C LEU A 802 7.32 -0.51 11.90
N ALA A 803 7.18 -1.51 11.02
CA ALA A 803 6.85 -1.30 9.62
C ALA A 803 5.41 -0.77 9.44
N ASP A 804 4.43 -1.34 10.17
CA ASP A 804 3.01 -0.93 10.09
C ASP A 804 2.83 0.52 10.59
N THR A 805 3.57 0.88 11.63
CA THR A 805 3.55 2.24 12.21
C THR A 805 4.49 3.23 11.52
N GLN A 806 5.15 2.83 10.42
CA GLN A 806 6.11 3.65 9.67
C GLN A 806 7.21 4.27 10.55
N LYS A 807 7.67 3.54 11.57
CA LYS A 807 8.74 4.00 12.48
C LYS A 807 10.15 3.70 11.98
N LEU A 808 10.29 2.79 11.00
CA LEU A 808 11.56 2.44 10.36
C LEU A 808 11.90 3.39 9.22
N TYR A 809 13.16 3.78 9.10
CA TYR A 809 13.72 4.51 7.96
C TYR A 809 13.73 3.64 6.69
N MET A 810 14.17 2.38 6.83
CA MET A 810 14.36 1.48 5.71
C MET A 810 14.12 0.03 6.13
N ILE A 811 13.64 -0.79 5.20
CA ILE A 811 13.49 -2.24 5.35
C ILE A 811 14.29 -2.92 4.25
N ILE A 812 15.21 -3.81 4.62
CA ILE A 812 15.95 -4.67 3.69
C ILE A 812 15.26 -6.03 3.70
N ALA A 813 14.88 -6.55 2.53
CA ALA A 813 14.15 -7.81 2.44
C ALA A 813 14.54 -8.61 1.19
N SER A 814 14.31 -9.93 1.23
CA SER A 814 14.47 -10.80 0.06
C SER A 814 13.26 -10.73 -0.88
N SER A 815 13.38 -11.40 -2.04
CA SER A 815 12.30 -11.51 -3.02
C SER A 815 11.03 -12.15 -2.46
N ASP A 816 11.12 -12.89 -1.36
CA ASP A 816 9.97 -13.47 -0.64
C ASP A 816 8.99 -12.41 -0.13
N TYR A 817 9.49 -11.21 0.19
CA TYR A 817 8.69 -10.12 0.75
C TYR A 817 7.71 -9.53 -0.27
N ILE A 818 7.93 -9.78 -1.56
CA ILE A 818 7.08 -9.32 -2.66
C ILE A 818 5.66 -9.86 -2.48
N TYR A 819 5.52 -11.06 -1.92
CA TYR A 819 4.25 -11.71 -1.70
C TYR A 819 3.81 -11.49 -0.25
N GLY A 820 2.66 -10.83 -0.08
CA GLY A 820 2.04 -10.74 1.22
C GLY A 820 2.77 -9.85 2.22
N THR A 821 2.81 -8.55 1.95
CA THR A 821 2.76 -7.52 3.01
C THR A 821 2.09 -6.27 2.43
N ASN A 822 1.35 -5.49 3.25
CA ASN A 822 0.67 -4.26 2.80
C ASN A 822 1.34 -2.97 3.31
N TYR A 823 2.61 -3.05 3.70
CA TYR A 823 3.37 -1.88 4.13
C TYR A 823 3.45 -0.85 3.01
N GLN A 824 3.46 0.42 3.41
CA GLN A 824 3.44 1.55 2.49
C GLN A 824 4.86 2.10 2.38
N PHE A 825 5.45 1.98 1.19
CA PHE A 825 6.80 2.50 0.92
C PHE A 825 6.75 3.70 -0.01
N CYS A 826 7.59 4.70 0.27
CA CYS A 826 7.76 5.84 -0.63
C CYS A 826 8.80 5.56 -1.72
N HIS A 827 9.86 4.85 -1.35
CA HIS A 827 10.94 4.51 -2.26
C HIS A 827 11.25 3.02 -2.24
N GLY A 828 11.73 2.52 -3.37
CA GLY A 828 12.21 1.14 -3.45
C GLY A 828 13.50 1.02 -4.23
N TYR A 829 14.37 0.13 -3.77
CA TYR A 829 15.58 -0.29 -4.46
C TYR A 829 15.47 -1.75 -4.88
N LEU A 830 15.87 -2.05 -6.11
CA LEU A 830 16.12 -3.42 -6.55
C LEU A 830 17.63 -3.57 -6.74
N SER A 831 18.22 -4.47 -5.95
CA SER A 831 19.64 -4.77 -5.99
C SER A 831 20.02 -5.53 -7.26
N LYS A 832 21.30 -5.48 -7.63
CA LYS A 832 21.84 -6.12 -8.85
C LYS A 832 21.88 -7.66 -8.79
N ASP A 833 21.87 -8.22 -7.59
CA ASP A 833 21.88 -9.67 -7.34
C ASP A 833 20.49 -10.29 -7.40
N LEU A 834 19.45 -9.47 -7.58
CA LEU A 834 18.06 -9.90 -7.58
C LEU A 834 17.62 -10.31 -9.00
N LEU A 835 17.42 -11.62 -9.21
CA LEU A 835 16.91 -12.19 -10.46
C LEU A 835 15.41 -12.47 -10.33
N LEU A 836 14.58 -11.64 -10.95
CA LEU A 836 13.11 -11.78 -10.92
C LEU A 836 12.55 -12.07 -12.32
N THR A 837 11.39 -12.70 -12.38
CA THR A 837 10.52 -12.69 -13.58
C THR A 837 9.94 -11.28 -13.80
N GLN A 838 9.49 -10.98 -15.02
CA GLN A 838 8.85 -9.68 -15.31
C GLN A 838 7.63 -9.46 -14.40
N GLU A 839 6.81 -10.49 -14.19
CA GLU A 839 5.62 -10.48 -13.35
C GLU A 839 5.98 -10.21 -11.88
N LYS A 840 6.93 -10.97 -11.32
CA LYS A 840 7.37 -10.79 -9.93
C LYS A 840 7.98 -9.40 -9.70
N MET A 841 8.69 -8.86 -10.69
CA MET A 841 9.19 -7.49 -10.65
C MET A 841 8.04 -6.47 -10.64
N ILE A 842 7.04 -6.58 -11.53
CA ILE A 842 5.87 -5.68 -11.53
C ILE A 842 5.13 -5.73 -10.17
N GLN A 843 4.99 -6.91 -9.58
CA GLN A 843 4.40 -7.06 -8.25
C GLN A 843 5.23 -6.35 -7.16
N ALA A 844 6.56 -6.48 -7.20
CA ALA A 844 7.48 -5.81 -6.29
C ALA A 844 7.33 -4.28 -6.38
N LEU A 845 7.32 -3.75 -7.61
CA LEU A 845 7.13 -2.32 -7.85
C LEU A 845 5.76 -1.83 -7.38
N GLY A 846 4.73 -2.69 -7.43
CA GLY A 846 3.40 -2.42 -6.90
C GLY A 846 3.33 -2.26 -5.37
N ARG A 847 4.40 -2.53 -4.63
CA ARG A 847 4.49 -2.27 -3.18
C ARG A 847 4.82 -0.81 -2.86
N ILE A 848 5.29 -0.04 -3.85
CA ILE A 848 5.72 1.36 -3.67
C ILE A 848 4.61 2.32 -4.09
N GLY A 849 4.49 3.44 -3.39
CA GLY A 849 3.58 4.55 -3.71
C GLY A 849 2.11 4.26 -3.41
N ARG A 850 1.80 3.78 -2.20
CA ARG A 850 0.43 3.53 -1.71
C ARG A 850 -0.07 4.70 -0.85
N ASN A 851 -1.40 4.94 -0.91
CA ASN A 851 -2.21 5.86 -0.09
C ASN A 851 -1.99 7.37 -0.25
N HIS A 852 -0.76 7.89 -0.10
CA HIS A 852 -0.55 9.34 0.04
C HIS A 852 -0.07 10.02 -1.24
N ILE A 853 -1.02 10.46 -2.07
CA ILE A 853 -0.76 11.10 -3.37
C ILE A 853 0.15 12.35 -3.27
N GLN A 854 0.31 12.95 -2.09
CA GLN A 854 1.17 14.12 -1.90
C GLN A 854 2.68 13.77 -1.78
N GLN A 855 3.03 12.54 -1.43
CA GLN A 855 4.42 12.13 -1.13
C GLN A 855 5.25 11.87 -2.40
N THR A 856 6.56 12.08 -2.36
CA THR A 856 7.43 11.78 -3.49
C THR A 856 7.73 10.28 -3.56
N TYR A 857 7.60 9.70 -4.76
CA TYR A 857 7.85 8.28 -4.96
C TYR A 857 8.99 8.04 -5.95
N SER A 858 9.73 6.94 -5.78
CA SER A 858 10.76 6.52 -6.73
C SER A 858 11.05 5.03 -6.66
N ILE A 859 11.36 4.44 -7.82
CA ILE A 859 11.90 3.08 -7.95
C ILE A 859 13.32 3.22 -8.49
N ARG A 860 14.29 2.63 -7.80
CA ARG A 860 15.72 2.77 -8.11
C ARG A 860 16.28 1.41 -8.47
N LEU A 861 16.59 1.22 -9.74
CA LEU A 861 17.13 -0.03 -10.27
C LEU A 861 18.65 0.04 -10.28
N ARG A 862 19.31 -0.94 -9.64
CA ARG A 862 20.78 -0.99 -9.56
C ARG A 862 21.42 -1.66 -10.78
N ASP A 863 20.62 -2.28 -11.64
CA ASP A 863 21.05 -2.91 -12.88
C ASP A 863 20.14 -2.53 -14.06
N ASP A 864 20.72 -2.29 -15.23
CA ASP A 864 19.98 -1.93 -16.44
C ASP A 864 19.32 -3.16 -17.09
N GLU A 865 19.77 -4.38 -16.78
CA GLU A 865 19.05 -5.60 -17.21
C GLU A 865 17.64 -5.69 -16.61
N GLN A 866 17.43 -5.17 -15.40
CA GLN A 866 16.11 -5.07 -14.79
C GLN A 866 15.19 -4.12 -15.58
N ILE A 867 15.75 -3.04 -16.16
CA ILE A 867 15.01 -2.13 -17.05
C ILE A 867 14.57 -2.88 -18.30
N LYS A 868 15.49 -3.60 -18.94
CA LYS A 868 15.17 -4.38 -20.14
C LYS A 868 14.07 -5.39 -19.84
N LYS A 869 14.19 -6.12 -18.74
CA LYS A 869 13.20 -7.12 -18.34
C LYS A 869 11.81 -6.53 -18.06
N LEU A 870 11.70 -5.25 -17.70
CA LEU A 870 10.40 -4.60 -17.49
C LEU A 870 9.74 -4.14 -18.81
N PHE A 871 10.53 -3.58 -19.73
CA PHE A 871 10.02 -2.89 -20.92
C PHE A 871 10.00 -3.73 -22.20
N TYR A 872 10.78 -4.81 -22.25
CA TYR A 872 10.84 -5.72 -23.39
C TYR A 872 9.89 -6.90 -23.17
N ARG A 873 9.42 -7.47 -24.27
CA ARG A 873 8.57 -8.65 -24.26
C ARG A 873 9.39 -9.87 -23.83
N GLU A 874 8.87 -10.60 -22.85
CA GLU A 874 9.41 -11.90 -22.42
C GLU A 874 8.53 -13.01 -23.04
N GLU A 875 9.15 -13.95 -23.77
CA GLU A 875 8.45 -15.04 -24.44
C GLU A 875 8.23 -16.25 -23.53
N ASP A 876 9.24 -16.63 -22.73
CA ASP A 876 9.12 -17.72 -21.75
C ASP A 876 8.64 -17.18 -20.40
N LYS A 877 7.37 -17.43 -20.09
CA LYS A 877 6.74 -17.00 -18.84
C LYS A 877 6.44 -18.21 -17.97
N PRO A 878 7.22 -18.48 -16.91
CA PRO A 878 7.00 -19.64 -16.05
C PRO A 878 5.62 -19.60 -15.39
N GLU A 879 5.09 -18.42 -15.07
CA GLU A 879 3.77 -18.25 -14.48
C GLU A 879 2.65 -18.75 -15.41
N VAL A 880 2.75 -18.44 -16.70
CA VAL A 880 1.80 -18.91 -17.72
C VAL A 880 1.87 -20.43 -17.84
N ARG A 881 3.08 -20.96 -17.99
CA ARG A 881 3.34 -22.40 -18.14
C ARG A 881 2.80 -23.18 -16.94
N ASN A 882 3.08 -22.70 -15.73
CA ASN A 882 2.63 -23.35 -14.51
C ASN A 882 1.12 -23.22 -14.29
N MET A 883 0.49 -22.09 -14.63
CA MET A 883 -0.96 -21.97 -14.55
C MET A 883 -1.66 -22.92 -15.55
N ASN A 884 -1.22 -23.00 -16.80
CA ASN A 884 -1.79 -23.97 -17.75
C ASN A 884 -1.58 -25.41 -17.27
N ARG A 885 -0.38 -25.75 -16.82
CA ARG A 885 -0.06 -27.09 -16.30
C ARG A 885 -0.94 -27.44 -15.09
N LEU A 886 -0.93 -26.62 -14.03
CA LEU A 886 -1.57 -26.94 -12.76
C LEU A 886 -3.10 -26.87 -12.83
N PHE A 887 -3.66 -26.04 -13.72
CA PHE A 887 -5.10 -25.85 -13.88
C PHE A 887 -5.68 -26.60 -15.09
N SER A 888 -4.90 -27.44 -15.76
CA SER A 888 -5.33 -28.29 -16.88
C SER A 888 -6.32 -29.40 -16.50
N GLY A 889 -6.39 -29.75 -15.21
CA GLY A 889 -7.17 -30.88 -14.71
C GLY A 889 -6.46 -32.23 -14.76
N GLU A 890 -5.29 -32.31 -15.40
CA GLU A 890 -4.44 -33.50 -15.38
C GLU A 890 -3.87 -33.76 -13.98
N VAL A 891 -3.66 -35.03 -13.64
CA VAL A 891 -3.03 -35.42 -12.36
C VAL A 891 -1.52 -35.23 -12.51
N ILE A 892 -0.92 -34.42 -11.63
CA ILE A 892 0.52 -34.10 -11.62
C ILE A 892 1.23 -34.81 -10.48
#